data_AF-A0A6P8WI61-F1
#
_entry.id   AF-A0A6P8WI61-F1
#
_cell.length_a   1.000
_cell.length_b   1.000
_cell.length_c   1.000
_cell.angle_alpha   90.00
_cell.angle_beta   90.00
_cell.angle_gamma   90.00
#
_symmetry.space_group_name_H-M   'P 1'
#
loop_
_entity.id
_entity.type
_entity.pdbx_description
1 polymer ?
#
loop_
_entity_poly.entity_id
_entity_poly.type
_entity_poly.pdbx_seq_one_letter_code
_entity_poly.pdbx_strand_id
1 'polypeptide(L)'
;MCEYWMLLPLLLLLLLARNGDSQLIPSELCVAAQQQCPNSRINFWLYTNSTRDSPTLLNPLNPLEQLFEPRLPLKILIHGFVGNRSLTPNLEVRDVLLQTQAVHVISVDYGSLVKWPCYYPWAVQNARVVSKCLAQFIDSLLEAGIYRREDIHLIGFSLGAQIAGMSANYVQQPLARITGLDPAGPGFMTKWRHEKLDASDADFVDVIHTDPFVFSMLPPMGHADFYPNLEHLNQRGCSYVNQWRFYNCNHYRAAVYYGESIVSDRGFWAQQCGGWLQFFTQRCGLYSHMPNTQMGYFVSENATGSYFLSTHEKHPFAKGPLVDVVIEVADSNDLAREKCVCVCYCLLHNKNKQQQRVNYLTIDPFCLELCRLNMPLNCCRSGIESSSSSSWRLLLLLFTCIVFNADFAAAQNPAVVAAAVAAGQNQSNVYVTESCLEKPYRCPHPKIQFYLYTRRTQEQPEFIDVLDANALYYTHFNPRHATKIIIHGFGGGRLLSPSPDLREAYFAVGDYNIIIVDYSDAVKEPCLSQMEWAPRFGSLCISQLVKYLARHPRGVQPDDLHFIGYSVGAHIAGLVANYLKPDEGKIGRITALDPTIFFYAGANNSRDLDTSDAHFVDVMHTGAGILGQWHSSGHADFYVNGGTRQPACVGSATLFQTLACDHTKVTPYFIESITSTRGFYAGPCPNLFTYLIGWCEPKDSEYVLMGEHCSHKARGNYYVTTNAKAPFARGFPGKGRANGEYQGVRR
;
A
#
# COMPACT_ATOMS: atom_id res chain seq x y z
N MET A 1 -0.06 -32.48 32.15
CA MET A 1 -1.24 -33.21 31.63
C MET A 1 -2.22 -32.22 31.01
N CYS A 2 -2.07 -31.85 29.72
CA CYS A 2 -3.03 -30.94 29.06
C CYS A 2 -3.02 -30.97 27.52
N GLU A 3 -2.76 -32.14 26.88
CA GLU A 3 -2.61 -32.22 25.41
C GLU A 3 -3.73 -32.97 24.66
N TYR A 4 -4.63 -33.67 25.37
CA TYR A 4 -5.59 -34.57 24.72
C TYR A 4 -6.97 -33.97 24.36
N TRP A 5 -7.26 -32.73 24.73
CA TRP A 5 -8.57 -32.10 24.44
C TRP A 5 -8.67 -31.40 23.07
N MET A 6 -7.55 -31.21 22.34
CA MET A 6 -7.56 -30.54 21.03
C MET A 6 -7.82 -31.46 19.83
N LEU A 7 -7.71 -32.78 20.00
CA LEU A 7 -7.81 -33.73 18.88
C LEU A 7 -9.26 -34.11 18.51
N LEU A 8 -10.20 -34.07 19.47
CA LEU A 8 -11.61 -34.41 19.19
C LEU A 8 -12.28 -33.45 18.18
N PRO A 9 -12.17 -32.12 18.31
CA PRO A 9 -12.75 -31.20 17.32
C PRO A 9 -12.12 -31.37 15.93
N LEU A 10 -10.81 -31.65 15.89
CA LEU A 10 -10.07 -31.85 14.64
C LEU A 10 -10.50 -33.15 13.92
N LEU A 11 -10.69 -34.24 14.67
CA LEU A 11 -11.24 -35.49 14.12
C LEU A 11 -12.68 -35.30 13.62
N LEU A 12 -13.52 -34.56 14.34
CA LEU A 12 -14.90 -34.29 13.93
C LEU A 12 -14.95 -33.49 12.61
N LEU A 13 -14.10 -32.46 12.48
CA LEU A 13 -13.92 -31.68 11.24
C LEU A 13 -13.43 -32.54 10.08
N LEU A 14 -12.47 -33.45 10.31
CA LEU A 14 -11.96 -34.38 9.29
C LEU A 14 -13.00 -35.43 8.85
N LEU A 15 -13.91 -35.83 9.76
CA LEU A 15 -15.04 -36.71 9.43
C LEU A 15 -16.13 -35.99 8.65
N LEU A 16 -16.44 -34.74 8.99
CA LEU A 16 -17.43 -33.91 8.28
C LEU A 16 -16.97 -33.51 6.87
N ALA A 17 -15.68 -33.18 6.70
CA ALA A 17 -15.09 -32.87 5.39
C ALA A 17 -15.16 -34.03 4.38
N ARG A 18 -15.47 -35.26 4.81
CA ARG A 18 -15.55 -36.44 3.94
C ARG A 18 -16.87 -36.55 3.17
N ASN A 19 -17.91 -35.80 3.55
CA ASN A 19 -19.27 -35.96 3.03
C ASN A 19 -19.73 -34.91 2.00
N GLY A 20 -18.85 -33.99 1.57
CA GLY A 20 -19.07 -33.20 0.35
C GLY A 20 -20.12 -32.07 0.41
N ASP A 21 -20.76 -31.83 1.55
CA ASP A 21 -21.72 -30.73 1.70
C ASP A 21 -21.02 -29.36 1.80
N SER A 22 -21.28 -28.50 0.81
CA SER A 22 -20.69 -27.17 0.68
C SER A 22 -21.40 -26.12 1.55
N GLN A 23 -21.37 -26.30 2.88
CA GLN A 23 -21.67 -25.27 3.88
C GLN A 23 -20.60 -25.27 4.98
N LEU A 24 -19.45 -24.67 4.67
CA LEU A 24 -18.19 -24.76 5.43
C LEU A 24 -18.14 -23.97 6.75
N ILE A 25 -19.23 -23.32 7.17
CA ILE A 25 -19.34 -22.62 8.46
C ILE A 25 -20.73 -22.87 9.06
N PRO A 26 -20.84 -23.48 10.27
CA PRO A 26 -22.12 -23.60 10.95
C PRO A 26 -22.75 -22.23 11.22
N SER A 27 -24.05 -22.09 10.97
CA SER A 27 -24.80 -20.83 11.15
C SER A 27 -24.76 -20.27 12.58
N GLU A 28 -24.44 -21.10 13.57
CA GLU A 28 -24.26 -20.72 14.97
C GLU A 28 -22.91 -20.03 15.27
N LEU A 29 -21.89 -20.19 14.42
CA LEU A 29 -20.55 -19.66 14.67
C LEU A 29 -20.45 -18.16 14.33
N CYS A 30 -21.02 -17.75 13.21
CA CYS A 30 -20.93 -16.40 12.67
C CYS A 30 -22.30 -15.71 12.65
N VAL A 31 -22.49 -14.79 13.60
CA VAL A 31 -23.79 -14.13 13.85
C VAL A 31 -23.88 -12.79 13.13
N ALA A 32 -24.96 -12.57 12.38
CA ALA A 32 -25.36 -11.24 11.91
C ALA A 32 -26.12 -10.49 13.02
N ALA A 33 -25.74 -9.25 13.29
CA ALA A 33 -26.38 -8.41 14.29
C ALA A 33 -27.75 -7.91 13.82
N GLN A 34 -28.74 -7.95 14.72
CA GLN A 34 -30.05 -7.33 14.50
C GLN A 34 -29.89 -5.80 14.37
N GLN A 35 -30.57 -5.19 13.39
CA GLN A 35 -30.44 -3.75 13.05
C GLN A 35 -31.13 -2.78 14.06
N GLN A 36 -31.30 -3.23 15.29
CA GLN A 36 -31.98 -2.54 16.39
C GLN A 36 -30.99 -2.21 17.51
N CYS A 37 -31.19 -1.05 18.12
CA CYS A 37 -30.48 -0.59 19.32
C CYS A 37 -31.52 -0.20 20.39
N PRO A 38 -31.31 -0.53 21.68
CA PRO A 38 -30.14 -1.20 22.22
C PRO A 38 -30.08 -2.68 21.79
N ASN A 39 -28.86 -3.21 21.68
CA ASN A 39 -28.63 -4.56 21.18
C ASN A 39 -28.00 -5.41 22.30
N SER A 40 -28.58 -6.56 22.64
CA SER A 40 -28.11 -7.41 23.74
C SER A 40 -26.70 -7.99 23.55
N ARG A 41 -26.12 -7.88 22.34
CA ARG A 41 -24.75 -8.30 22.01
C ARG A 41 -23.72 -7.18 22.08
N ILE A 42 -24.13 -5.95 22.40
CA ILE A 42 -23.28 -4.75 22.49
C ILE A 42 -23.46 -4.14 23.88
N ASN A 43 -22.38 -4.10 24.66
CA ASN A 43 -22.39 -3.69 26.06
C ASN A 43 -21.40 -2.54 26.32
N PHE A 44 -21.73 -1.65 27.24
CA PHE A 44 -20.91 -0.49 27.62
C PHE A 44 -20.48 -0.63 29.08
N TRP A 45 -19.18 -0.75 29.33
CA TRP A 45 -18.62 -0.99 30.66
C TRP A 45 -17.84 0.22 31.14
N LEU A 46 -18.31 0.84 32.23
CA LEU A 46 -17.64 1.97 32.87
C LEU A 46 -16.55 1.50 33.85
N TYR A 47 -15.37 2.09 33.68
CA TYR A 47 -14.24 1.98 34.58
C TYR A 47 -13.88 3.37 35.09
N THR A 48 -13.72 3.47 36.40
CA THR A 48 -13.13 4.60 37.12
C THR A 48 -11.93 4.08 37.91
N ASN A 49 -11.19 4.96 38.60
CA ASN A 49 -10.12 4.52 39.48
C ASN A 49 -10.62 3.63 40.66
N SER A 50 -11.90 3.75 41.05
CA SER A 50 -12.51 2.91 42.10
C SER A 50 -13.16 1.63 41.57
N THR A 51 -13.57 1.57 40.30
CA THR A 51 -14.21 0.39 39.70
C THR A 51 -13.30 -0.41 38.76
N ARG A 52 -11.99 -0.14 38.75
CA ARG A 52 -11.00 -0.74 37.83
C ARG A 52 -11.10 -2.26 37.68
N ASP A 53 -11.17 -2.99 38.80
CA ASP A 53 -11.24 -4.47 38.82
C ASP A 53 -12.68 -5.01 38.75
N SER A 54 -13.68 -4.17 38.99
CA SER A 54 -15.10 -4.52 39.01
C SER A 54 -15.95 -3.44 38.30
N PRO A 55 -15.87 -3.36 36.96
CA PRO A 55 -16.52 -2.30 36.18
C PRO A 55 -18.04 -2.38 36.21
N THR A 56 -18.69 -1.22 36.09
CA THR A 56 -20.14 -1.08 36.07
C THR A 56 -20.67 -1.28 34.66
N LEU A 57 -21.62 -2.19 34.46
CA LEU A 57 -22.37 -2.30 33.21
C LEU A 57 -23.40 -1.16 33.14
N LEU A 58 -23.35 -0.38 32.07
CA LEU A 58 -24.26 0.76 31.87
C LEU A 58 -25.54 0.36 31.14
N ASN A 59 -26.65 1.03 31.46
CA ASN A 59 -27.85 1.00 30.64
C ASN A 59 -27.71 2.04 29.51
N PRO A 60 -27.67 1.64 28.23
CA PRO A 60 -27.42 2.56 27.12
C PRO A 60 -28.55 3.55 26.84
N LEU A 61 -29.76 3.32 27.36
CA LEU A 61 -30.92 4.21 27.17
C LEU A 61 -31.20 5.13 28.36
N ASN A 62 -30.60 4.85 29.52
CA ASN A 62 -30.80 5.62 30.75
C ASN A 62 -29.54 5.53 31.62
N PRO A 63 -28.44 6.19 31.22
CA PRO A 63 -27.22 6.26 32.01
C PRO A 63 -27.47 7.00 33.32
N LEU A 64 -26.99 6.45 34.44
CA LEU A 64 -27.13 7.07 35.76
C LEU A 64 -26.04 8.12 35.97
N GLU A 65 -26.44 9.39 36.08
CA GLU A 65 -25.56 10.55 36.29
C GLU A 65 -24.60 10.36 37.47
N GLN A 66 -25.05 9.76 38.57
CA GLN A 66 -24.25 9.55 39.79
C GLN A 66 -23.03 8.65 39.58
N LEU A 67 -22.98 7.87 38.50
CA LEU A 67 -21.82 7.04 38.15
C LEU A 67 -20.66 7.85 37.55
N PHE A 68 -20.91 9.12 37.19
CA PHE A 68 -19.97 10.00 36.50
C PHE A 68 -19.61 11.25 37.32
N GLU A 69 -19.86 11.23 38.63
CA GLU A 69 -19.49 12.30 39.56
C GLU A 69 -18.16 11.99 40.29
N PRO A 70 -17.19 12.93 40.34
CA PRO A 70 -17.18 14.23 39.69
C PRO A 70 -17.07 14.10 38.17
N ARG A 71 -17.66 15.03 37.42
CA ARG A 71 -17.56 15.08 35.97
C ARG A 71 -16.11 15.21 35.49
N LEU A 72 -15.57 14.14 34.92
CA LEU A 72 -14.22 14.03 34.33
C LEU A 72 -14.31 13.69 32.83
N PRO A 73 -13.35 14.10 31.98
CA PRO A 73 -13.35 13.75 30.55
C PRO A 73 -13.50 12.24 30.31
N LEU A 74 -14.32 11.88 29.31
CA LEU A 74 -14.68 10.50 28.99
C LEU A 74 -13.90 9.98 27.79
N LYS A 75 -13.21 8.85 27.96
CA LYS A 75 -12.51 8.13 26.90
C LYS A 75 -13.25 6.83 26.59
N ILE A 76 -13.72 6.66 25.35
CA ILE A 76 -14.46 5.47 24.91
C ILE A 76 -13.54 4.58 24.08
N LEU A 77 -13.19 3.40 24.61
CA LEU A 77 -12.28 2.44 23.98
C LEU A 77 -13.06 1.36 23.20
N ILE A 78 -12.71 1.18 21.92
CA ILE A 78 -13.42 0.29 20.99
C ILE A 78 -12.44 -0.74 20.43
N HIS A 79 -12.69 -2.03 20.66
CA HIS A 79 -11.75 -3.12 20.34
C HIS A 79 -11.72 -3.52 18.85
N GLY A 80 -10.78 -4.39 18.48
CA GLY A 80 -10.66 -4.91 17.11
C GLY A 80 -11.53 -6.14 16.81
N PHE A 81 -11.27 -6.76 15.64
CA PHE A 81 -11.70 -8.13 15.35
C PHE A 81 -11.03 -9.13 16.31
N VAL A 82 -11.73 -10.19 16.70
CA VAL A 82 -11.34 -11.12 17.79
C VAL A 82 -11.15 -10.41 19.17
N GLY A 83 -11.59 -9.15 19.30
CA GLY A 83 -11.52 -8.37 20.53
C GLY A 83 -12.68 -8.61 21.50
N ASN A 84 -12.55 -8.01 22.69
CA ASN A 84 -13.58 -7.84 23.72
C ASN A 84 -13.14 -6.69 24.66
N ARG A 85 -13.91 -6.38 25.72
CA ARG A 85 -13.60 -5.30 26.68
C ARG A 85 -12.25 -5.39 27.41
N SER A 86 -11.57 -6.53 27.38
CA SER A 86 -10.28 -6.76 28.05
C SER A 86 -9.11 -6.91 27.08
N LEU A 87 -9.38 -6.85 25.76
CA LEU A 87 -8.36 -6.90 24.71
C LEU A 87 -8.16 -5.52 24.06
N THR A 88 -7.11 -5.40 23.26
CA THR A 88 -6.66 -4.20 22.56
C THR A 88 -7.82 -3.36 21.97
N PRO A 89 -7.87 -2.04 22.24
CA PRO A 89 -6.84 -1.20 22.87
C PRO A 89 -6.94 -1.16 24.40
N ASN A 90 -7.90 -1.87 25.01
CA ASN A 90 -8.15 -1.78 26.46
C ASN A 90 -6.96 -2.27 27.29
N LEU A 91 -6.24 -3.28 26.79
CA LEU A 91 -5.09 -3.89 27.45
C LEU A 91 -3.92 -2.90 27.59
N GLU A 92 -3.70 -2.06 26.58
CA GLU A 92 -2.56 -1.14 26.49
C GLU A 92 -2.89 0.26 27.01
N VAL A 93 -4.16 0.68 26.92
CA VAL A 93 -4.57 2.07 27.11
C VAL A 93 -5.35 2.30 28.42
N ARG A 94 -6.28 1.43 28.80
CA ARG A 94 -7.23 1.71 29.90
C ARG A 94 -6.55 1.94 31.24
N ASP A 95 -5.69 1.01 31.63
CA ASP A 95 -5.04 1.05 32.94
C ASP A 95 -4.06 2.21 33.07
N VAL A 96 -3.43 2.61 31.96
CA VAL A 96 -2.53 3.77 31.90
C VAL A 96 -3.32 5.07 32.03
N LEU A 97 -4.45 5.19 31.32
CA LEU A 97 -5.38 6.32 31.48
C LEU A 97 -5.84 6.49 32.93
N LEU A 98 -6.40 5.43 33.54
CA LEU A 98 -6.95 5.49 34.90
C LEU A 98 -5.92 5.81 35.98
N GLN A 99 -4.65 5.44 35.77
CA GLN A 99 -3.56 5.70 36.73
C GLN A 99 -2.93 7.09 36.60
N THR A 100 -3.00 7.72 35.42
CA THR A 100 -2.21 8.93 35.12
C THR A 100 -3.03 10.13 34.67
N GLN A 101 -4.28 9.93 34.28
CA GLN A 101 -5.19 10.98 33.83
C GLN A 101 -6.47 10.96 34.69
N ALA A 102 -6.99 12.14 35.03
CA ALA A 102 -8.27 12.27 35.71
C ALA A 102 -9.41 12.09 34.68
N VAL A 103 -9.75 10.85 34.35
CA VAL A 103 -10.72 10.49 33.29
C VAL A 103 -11.65 9.35 33.70
N HIS A 104 -12.81 9.29 33.06
CA HIS A 104 -13.63 8.09 33.00
C HIS A 104 -13.31 7.31 31.73
N VAL A 105 -13.34 5.97 31.80
CA VAL A 105 -13.10 5.10 30.63
C VAL A 105 -14.29 4.17 30.43
N ILE A 106 -14.84 4.14 29.22
CA ILE A 106 -15.86 3.15 28.81
C ILE A 106 -15.24 2.18 27.81
N SER A 107 -15.28 0.89 28.10
CA SER A 107 -14.96 -0.16 27.12
C SER A 107 -16.24 -0.62 26.43
N VAL A 108 -16.30 -0.49 25.10
CA VAL A 108 -17.38 -1.05 24.28
C VAL A 108 -17.09 -2.54 24.04
N ASP A 109 -18.00 -3.43 24.42
CA ASP A 109 -17.88 -4.88 24.20
C ASP A 109 -18.91 -5.39 23.21
N TYR A 110 -18.42 -5.89 22.08
CA TYR A 110 -19.21 -6.56 21.05
C TYR A 110 -18.50 -7.81 20.54
N GLY A 111 -17.62 -8.42 21.36
CA GLY A 111 -16.81 -9.58 20.98
C GLY A 111 -17.60 -10.76 20.43
N SER A 112 -18.88 -10.90 20.83
CA SER A 112 -19.78 -11.94 20.29
C SER A 112 -20.14 -11.78 18.81
N LEU A 113 -19.97 -10.57 18.24
CA LEU A 113 -20.24 -10.22 16.84
C LEU A 113 -19.00 -10.26 15.93
N VAL A 114 -17.80 -10.44 16.51
CA VAL A 114 -16.51 -10.33 15.80
C VAL A 114 -15.56 -11.48 16.14
N LYS A 115 -16.12 -12.66 16.43
CA LYS A 115 -15.37 -13.89 16.67
C LYS A 115 -14.57 -14.31 15.44
N TRP A 116 -13.41 -14.92 15.64
CA TRP A 116 -12.75 -15.67 14.57
C TRP A 116 -13.61 -16.91 14.20
N PRO A 117 -13.79 -17.25 12.91
CA PRO A 117 -13.17 -16.68 11.71
C PRO A 117 -14.01 -15.60 10.99
N CYS A 118 -15.05 -15.09 11.65
CA CYS A 118 -16.18 -14.37 11.05
C CYS A 118 -15.89 -12.92 10.62
N TYR A 119 -14.73 -12.63 10.02
CA TYR A 119 -14.36 -11.27 9.64
C TYR A 119 -15.25 -10.71 8.52
N TYR A 120 -15.26 -11.38 7.36
CA TYR A 120 -16.01 -10.94 6.20
C TYR A 120 -16.99 -12.04 5.73
N PRO A 121 -18.26 -11.71 5.45
CA PRO A 121 -18.87 -10.38 5.57
C PRO A 121 -19.29 -10.00 7.01
N TRP A 122 -19.40 -10.95 7.95
CA TRP A 122 -20.09 -10.75 9.23
C TRP A 122 -19.58 -9.59 10.10
N ALA A 123 -18.31 -9.60 10.54
CA ALA A 123 -17.80 -8.53 11.41
C ALA A 123 -17.85 -7.15 10.73
N VAL A 124 -17.53 -7.08 9.44
CA VAL A 124 -17.60 -5.84 8.63
C VAL A 124 -19.04 -5.32 8.51
N GLN A 125 -20.04 -6.18 8.33
CA GLN A 125 -21.46 -5.78 8.33
C GLN A 125 -21.96 -5.41 9.73
N ASN A 126 -21.55 -6.16 10.76
CA ASN A 126 -21.91 -5.92 12.16
C ASN A 126 -21.38 -4.58 12.66
N ALA A 127 -20.24 -4.10 12.14
CA ALA A 127 -19.65 -2.82 12.49
C ALA A 127 -20.65 -1.66 12.37
N ARG A 128 -21.49 -1.63 11.32
CA ARG A 128 -22.55 -0.61 11.15
C ARG A 128 -23.58 -0.63 12.29
N VAL A 129 -23.94 -1.81 12.79
CA VAL A 129 -24.86 -1.94 13.95
C VAL A 129 -24.18 -1.47 15.22
N VAL A 130 -22.91 -1.81 15.43
CA VAL A 130 -22.13 -1.34 16.59
C VAL A 130 -22.01 0.19 16.58
N SER A 131 -21.72 0.81 15.43
CA SER A 131 -21.67 2.26 15.27
C SER A 131 -23.01 2.94 15.60
N LYS A 132 -24.14 2.38 15.14
CA LYS A 132 -25.48 2.91 15.43
C LYS A 132 -25.81 2.80 16.93
N CYS A 133 -25.46 1.70 17.60
CA CYS A 133 -25.76 1.54 19.02
C CYS A 133 -24.80 2.33 19.92
N LEU A 134 -23.55 2.54 19.48
CA LEU A 134 -22.61 3.47 20.13
C LEU A 134 -23.12 4.91 20.04
N ALA A 135 -23.59 5.34 18.86
CA ALA A 135 -24.17 6.67 18.69
C ALA A 135 -25.40 6.92 19.57
N GLN A 136 -26.36 5.98 19.61
CA GLN A 136 -27.52 6.04 20.53
C GLN A 136 -27.09 6.25 21.99
N PHE A 137 -26.04 5.55 22.43
CA PHE A 137 -25.53 5.68 23.79
C PHE A 137 -24.83 7.03 24.03
N ILE A 138 -24.06 7.54 23.06
CA ILE A 138 -23.45 8.88 23.11
C ILE A 138 -24.54 9.95 23.19
N ASP A 139 -25.56 9.88 22.33
CA ASP A 139 -26.70 10.81 22.38
C ASP A 139 -27.39 10.77 23.74
N SER A 140 -27.62 9.58 24.32
CA SER A 140 -28.21 9.45 25.66
C SER A 140 -27.36 10.07 26.78
N LEU A 141 -26.02 10.10 26.66
CA LEU A 141 -25.13 10.82 27.60
C LEU A 141 -25.18 12.34 27.43
N LEU A 142 -25.41 12.82 26.20
CA LEU A 142 -25.50 14.25 25.87
C LEU A 142 -26.88 14.83 26.20
N GLU A 143 -27.96 14.13 25.85
CA GLU A 143 -29.35 14.50 26.15
C GLU A 143 -29.63 14.55 27.65
N ALA A 144 -29.03 13.63 28.42
CA ALA A 144 -29.12 13.61 29.88
C ALA A 144 -28.23 14.67 30.56
N GLY A 145 -27.44 15.46 29.81
CA GLY A 145 -26.55 16.50 30.34
C GLY A 145 -25.27 15.99 31.04
N ILE A 146 -25.16 14.69 31.29
CA ILE A 146 -24.03 14.02 31.95
C ILE A 146 -22.70 14.38 31.26
N TYR A 147 -22.69 14.45 29.93
CA TYR A 147 -21.56 14.90 29.13
C TYR A 147 -21.93 16.03 28.16
N ARG A 148 -20.90 16.71 27.66
CA ARG A 148 -20.90 17.64 26.55
C ARG A 148 -19.99 17.02 25.49
N ARG A 149 -20.21 17.34 24.22
CA ARG A 149 -19.48 16.72 23.10
C ARG A 149 -17.96 16.87 23.21
N GLU A 150 -17.47 18.00 23.73
CA GLU A 150 -16.04 18.30 23.94
C GLU A 150 -15.37 17.44 25.02
N ASP A 151 -16.13 16.86 25.94
CA ASP A 151 -15.59 16.02 27.00
C ASP A 151 -15.47 14.54 26.56
N ILE A 152 -15.98 14.18 25.37
CA ILE A 152 -16.01 12.79 24.85
C ILE A 152 -14.95 12.60 23.75
N HIS A 153 -14.11 11.57 23.92
CA HIS A 153 -13.10 11.17 22.94
C HIS A 153 -13.19 9.65 22.67
N LEU A 154 -13.43 9.27 21.41
CA LEU A 154 -13.48 7.88 20.95
C LEU A 154 -12.09 7.42 20.51
N ILE A 155 -11.64 6.26 20.97
CA ILE A 155 -10.35 5.66 20.64
C ILE A 155 -10.63 4.23 20.16
N GLY A 156 -10.56 4.02 18.84
CA GLY A 156 -10.88 2.74 18.22
C GLY A 156 -9.66 2.03 17.66
N PHE A 157 -9.58 0.71 17.81
CA PHE A 157 -8.51 -0.12 17.25
C PHE A 157 -9.02 -1.00 16.11
N SER A 158 -8.28 -1.09 15.00
CA SER A 158 -8.60 -2.01 13.89
C SER A 158 -10.02 -1.77 13.35
N LEU A 159 -10.91 -2.76 13.41
CA LEU A 159 -12.33 -2.62 13.10
C LEU A 159 -13.04 -1.59 14.01
N GLY A 160 -12.59 -1.44 15.25
CA GLY A 160 -13.09 -0.45 16.21
C GLY A 160 -12.81 1.00 15.79
N ALA A 161 -11.74 1.26 15.05
CA ALA A 161 -11.47 2.59 14.48
C ALA A 161 -12.50 2.95 13.41
N GLN A 162 -12.83 1.99 12.53
CA GLN A 162 -13.89 2.15 11.54
C GLN A 162 -15.26 2.36 12.21
N ILE A 163 -15.51 1.68 13.33
CA ILE A 163 -16.74 1.84 14.13
C ILE A 163 -16.83 3.22 14.78
N ALA A 164 -15.70 3.77 15.25
CA ALA A 164 -15.64 5.13 15.78
C ALA A 164 -16.05 6.15 14.71
N GLY A 165 -15.40 6.14 13.55
CA GLY A 165 -15.73 7.03 12.43
C GLY A 165 -17.18 6.88 11.96
N MET A 166 -17.61 5.64 11.67
CA MET A 166 -18.99 5.37 11.25
C MET A 166 -20.05 5.82 12.27
N SER A 167 -19.74 5.94 13.57
CA SER A 167 -20.70 6.43 14.58
C SER A 167 -21.07 7.90 14.39
N ALA A 168 -20.21 8.71 13.77
CA ALA A 168 -20.47 10.12 13.43
C ALA A 168 -21.71 10.30 12.52
N ASN A 169 -22.03 9.29 11.70
CA ASN A 169 -23.21 9.30 10.81
C ASN A 169 -24.54 9.12 11.56
N TYR A 170 -24.52 8.86 12.87
CA TYR A 170 -25.70 8.45 13.64
C TYR A 170 -25.93 9.27 14.91
N VAL A 171 -24.95 10.04 15.38
CA VAL A 171 -25.09 10.96 16.52
C VAL A 171 -25.85 12.24 16.12
N GLN A 172 -26.52 12.86 17.07
CA GLN A 172 -27.24 14.13 16.84
C GLN A 172 -26.32 15.36 16.86
N GLN A 173 -25.15 15.26 17.49
CA GLN A 173 -24.17 16.35 17.59
C GLN A 173 -22.79 15.90 17.08
N PRO A 174 -22.01 16.77 16.40
CA PRO A 174 -20.66 16.44 15.97
C PRO A 174 -19.74 16.04 17.12
N LEU A 175 -19.03 14.92 16.94
CA LEU A 175 -18.03 14.43 17.87
C LEU A 175 -16.83 15.40 17.93
N ALA A 176 -16.24 15.59 19.12
CA ALA A 176 -15.09 16.47 19.25
C ALA A 176 -13.78 15.80 18.79
N ARG A 177 -13.50 14.56 19.24
CA ARG A 177 -12.27 13.85 18.86
C ARG A 177 -12.45 12.35 18.63
N ILE A 178 -11.83 11.84 17.57
CA ILE A 178 -11.64 10.41 17.29
C ILE A 178 -10.14 10.11 17.11
N THR A 179 -9.62 9.11 17.82
CA THR A 179 -8.33 8.48 17.49
C THR A 179 -8.55 7.13 16.78
N GLY A 180 -7.98 6.97 15.59
CA GLY A 180 -7.92 5.71 14.84
C GLY A 180 -6.59 4.97 15.06
N LEU A 181 -6.61 3.85 15.78
CA LEU A 181 -5.45 3.00 16.00
C LEU A 181 -5.42 1.86 14.97
N ASP A 182 -4.56 2.01 13.96
CA ASP A 182 -4.37 1.12 12.81
C ASP A 182 -5.70 0.68 12.16
N PRO A 183 -6.50 1.61 11.59
CA PRO A 183 -7.86 1.34 11.13
C PRO A 183 -7.91 0.22 10.09
N ALA A 184 -8.82 -0.74 10.25
CA ALA A 184 -8.80 -1.95 9.43
C ALA A 184 -9.06 -1.67 7.94
N GLY A 185 -8.14 -2.05 7.05
CA GLY A 185 -8.26 -1.86 5.60
C GLY A 185 -9.17 -2.88 4.89
N PRO A 186 -9.02 -4.20 5.12
CA PRO A 186 -9.85 -5.21 4.46
C PRO A 186 -11.35 -4.98 4.67
N GLY A 187 -12.10 -4.85 3.59
CA GLY A 187 -13.54 -4.52 3.63
C GLY A 187 -13.89 -3.03 3.72
N PHE A 188 -12.91 -2.15 3.95
CA PHE A 188 -13.08 -0.69 4.06
C PHE A 188 -12.31 0.12 3.01
N MET A 189 -11.27 -0.44 2.39
CA MET A 189 -10.47 0.25 1.35
C MET A 189 -11.32 0.98 0.31
N THR A 190 -12.29 0.28 -0.27
CA THR A 190 -13.15 0.76 -1.35
C THR A 190 -14.48 1.35 -0.87
N LYS A 191 -14.67 1.51 0.44
CA LYS A 191 -15.87 2.11 1.02
C LYS A 191 -15.89 3.62 0.78
N TRP A 192 -17.10 4.17 0.63
CA TRP A 192 -17.33 5.61 0.63
C TRP A 192 -16.92 6.20 1.98
N ARG A 193 -16.67 7.53 2.04
CA ARG A 193 -16.24 8.21 3.27
C ARG A 193 -17.17 7.90 4.45
N HIS A 194 -18.48 8.04 4.26
CA HIS A 194 -19.52 7.72 5.26
C HIS A 194 -19.64 6.23 5.66
N GLU A 195 -18.86 5.33 5.07
CA GLU A 195 -18.83 3.89 5.40
C GLU A 195 -17.47 3.43 5.97
N LYS A 196 -16.59 4.38 6.33
CA LYS A 196 -15.29 4.15 6.98
C LYS A 196 -14.93 5.37 7.84
N LEU A 197 -13.78 5.35 8.51
CA LEU A 197 -13.22 6.51 9.19
C LEU A 197 -12.73 7.55 8.16
N ASP A 198 -13.13 8.80 8.33
CA ASP A 198 -12.71 9.98 7.56
C ASP A 198 -12.45 11.18 8.49
N ALA A 199 -11.70 12.18 8.01
CA ALA A 199 -11.46 13.40 8.76
C ALA A 199 -12.76 14.14 9.12
N SER A 200 -13.82 13.99 8.32
CA SER A 200 -15.12 14.62 8.60
C SER A 200 -15.89 14.08 9.81
N ASP A 201 -15.43 12.98 10.43
CA ASP A 201 -16.21 12.27 11.45
C ASP A 201 -16.16 12.92 12.85
N ALA A 202 -15.24 13.88 13.07
CA ALA A 202 -15.14 14.68 14.29
C ALA A 202 -14.44 16.02 14.02
N ASP A 203 -14.55 16.98 14.96
CA ASP A 203 -13.83 18.26 14.88
C ASP A 203 -12.31 18.05 14.75
N PHE A 204 -11.77 17.00 15.38
CA PHE A 204 -10.40 16.52 15.17
C PHE A 204 -10.32 14.99 15.07
N VAL A 205 -9.48 14.50 14.15
CA VAL A 205 -9.28 13.05 13.91
C VAL A 205 -7.79 12.76 13.79
N ASP A 206 -7.22 11.98 14.70
CA ASP A 206 -5.83 11.54 14.65
C ASP A 206 -5.70 10.04 14.40
N VAL A 207 -4.78 9.62 13.52
CA VAL A 207 -4.68 8.22 13.08
C VAL A 207 -3.24 7.72 13.17
N ILE A 208 -3.04 6.51 13.71
CA ILE A 208 -1.72 5.86 13.81
C ILE A 208 -1.71 4.61 12.93
N HIS A 209 -0.88 4.62 11.88
CA HIS A 209 -0.74 3.56 10.88
C HIS A 209 0.51 2.72 11.14
N THR A 210 0.33 1.51 11.64
CA THR A 210 1.42 0.57 11.96
C THR A 210 1.48 -0.68 11.07
N ASP A 211 0.40 -1.07 10.40
CA ASP A 211 0.37 -2.18 9.44
C ASP A 211 -0.34 -1.83 8.10
N PRO A 212 -0.03 -0.68 7.47
CA PRO A 212 -0.77 -0.14 6.31
C PRO A 212 -0.68 -0.97 5.02
N PHE A 213 0.17 -2.01 5.02
CA PHE A 213 0.38 -2.92 3.88
C PHE A 213 -0.31 -4.28 4.01
N VAL A 214 -0.91 -4.59 5.18
CA VAL A 214 -1.51 -5.91 5.44
C VAL A 214 -2.90 -5.81 6.09
N PHE A 215 -3.02 -5.14 7.24
CA PHE A 215 -4.30 -5.05 7.96
C PHE A 215 -4.87 -3.63 8.07
N SER A 216 -4.07 -2.59 7.86
CA SER A 216 -4.55 -1.21 7.87
C SER A 216 -4.59 -0.56 6.48
N MET A 217 -4.81 0.76 6.45
CA MET A 217 -4.98 1.59 5.28
C MET A 217 -3.70 2.41 5.07
N LEU A 218 -3.13 2.41 3.86
CA LEU A 218 -2.04 3.34 3.53
C LEU A 218 -2.49 4.80 3.34
N PRO A 219 -3.63 5.10 2.68
CA PRO A 219 -4.08 6.48 2.50
C PRO A 219 -4.39 7.17 3.84
N PRO A 220 -4.16 8.50 3.96
CA PRO A 220 -4.55 9.25 5.14
C PRO A 220 -6.07 9.23 5.34
N MET A 221 -6.50 9.21 6.60
CA MET A 221 -7.90 9.07 7.02
C MET A 221 -8.32 10.09 8.08
N GLY A 222 -7.39 10.90 8.59
CA GLY A 222 -7.67 11.88 9.64
C GLY A 222 -7.32 13.31 9.22
N HIS A 223 -7.37 14.20 10.21
CA HIS A 223 -6.72 15.50 10.16
C HIS A 223 -5.20 15.33 10.26
N ALA A 224 -4.73 14.48 11.18
CA ALA A 224 -3.32 14.11 11.36
C ALA A 224 -3.12 12.59 11.25
N ASP A 225 -2.26 12.16 10.30
CA ASP A 225 -1.97 10.74 10.06
C ASP A 225 -0.50 10.44 10.34
N PHE A 226 -0.23 9.52 11.26
CA PHE A 226 1.10 9.16 11.73
C PHE A 226 1.53 7.79 11.22
N TYR A 227 2.71 7.72 10.64
CA TYR A 227 3.28 6.51 10.03
C TYR A 227 4.61 6.12 10.70
N PRO A 228 4.58 5.53 11.91
CA PRO A 228 5.77 5.03 12.58
C PRO A 228 6.47 3.92 11.77
N ASN A 229 7.78 4.05 11.60
CA ASN A 229 8.68 3.11 10.93
C ASN A 229 8.31 2.78 9.47
N LEU A 230 7.62 3.67 8.75
CA LEU A 230 7.19 3.42 7.37
C LEU A 230 8.36 3.18 6.39
N GLU A 231 9.59 3.52 6.76
CA GLU A 231 10.78 3.13 6.00
C GLU A 231 11.01 1.60 5.95
N HIS A 232 10.29 0.83 6.78
CA HIS A 232 10.31 -0.62 6.87
C HIS A 232 8.91 -1.23 6.64
N LEU A 233 8.85 -2.43 6.03
CA LEU A 233 7.60 -3.22 5.95
C LEU A 233 7.12 -3.75 7.30
N ASN A 234 7.97 -3.74 8.33
CA ASN A 234 7.60 -4.15 9.69
C ASN A 234 7.94 -3.03 10.65
N GLN A 235 7.08 -2.86 11.65
CA GLN A 235 7.42 -2.19 12.88
C GLN A 235 8.65 -2.83 13.52
N ARG A 236 9.52 -1.99 14.06
CA ARG A 236 10.78 -2.41 14.69
C ARG A 236 10.49 -3.43 15.82
N GLY A 237 11.18 -4.57 15.79
CA GLY A 237 10.96 -5.69 16.72
C GLY A 237 9.84 -6.67 16.36
N CYS A 238 9.09 -6.44 15.27
CA CYS A 238 8.08 -7.38 14.76
C CYS A 238 8.63 -8.23 13.60
N SER A 239 8.08 -9.43 13.37
CA SER A 239 8.42 -10.27 12.22
C SER A 239 7.24 -11.11 11.75
N TYR A 240 6.77 -10.84 10.52
CA TYR A 240 5.72 -11.66 9.88
C TYR A 240 6.09 -13.15 9.75
N VAL A 241 7.36 -13.56 9.81
CA VAL A 241 7.74 -14.97 9.64
C VAL A 241 7.43 -15.78 10.89
N ASN A 242 7.65 -15.20 12.08
CA ASN A 242 7.56 -15.91 13.37
C ASN A 242 6.24 -15.66 14.13
N GLN A 243 5.39 -14.73 13.67
CA GLN A 243 4.26 -14.19 14.44
C GLN A 243 2.94 -14.20 13.64
N TRP A 244 2.56 -15.37 13.09
CA TRP A 244 1.42 -15.44 12.18
C TRP A 244 0.02 -15.37 12.84
N ARG A 245 -0.84 -14.61 12.16
CA ARG A 245 -2.31 -14.75 12.02
C ARG A 245 -3.25 -14.42 13.18
N PHE A 246 -2.90 -14.64 14.46
CA PHE A 246 -3.76 -14.23 15.60
C PHE A 246 -3.22 -13.01 16.37
N TYR A 247 -1.90 -12.79 16.31
CA TYR A 247 -1.21 -11.70 17.02
C TYR A 247 -0.20 -11.04 16.09
N ASN A 248 -0.67 -10.37 15.02
CA ASN A 248 0.23 -9.65 14.12
C ASN A 248 0.81 -8.43 14.86
N CYS A 249 2.04 -8.59 15.34
CA CYS A 249 2.79 -7.60 16.11
C CYS A 249 2.73 -6.19 15.49
N ASN A 250 2.79 -6.07 14.15
CA ASN A 250 2.70 -4.78 13.46
C ASN A 250 1.36 -4.10 13.73
N HIS A 251 0.25 -4.83 13.58
CA HIS A 251 -1.10 -4.31 13.80
C HIS A 251 -1.30 -3.78 15.22
N TYR A 252 -0.90 -4.57 16.22
CA TYR A 252 -1.03 -4.19 17.63
C TYR A 252 -0.13 -3.01 18.06
N ARG A 253 0.87 -2.61 17.26
CA ARG A 253 1.77 -1.50 17.63
C ARG A 253 1.06 -0.17 17.82
N ALA A 254 0.00 0.15 17.08
CA ALA A 254 -0.67 1.44 17.23
C ALA A 254 -1.19 1.64 18.67
N ALA A 255 -1.83 0.62 19.24
CA ALA A 255 -2.29 0.65 20.63
C ALA A 255 -1.14 0.67 21.65
N VAL A 256 -0.06 -0.06 21.39
CA VAL A 256 1.13 -0.06 22.26
C VAL A 256 1.83 1.31 22.27
N TYR A 257 2.00 1.94 21.10
CA TYR A 257 2.59 3.27 21.00
C TYR A 257 1.67 4.35 21.59
N TYR A 258 0.36 4.24 21.38
CA TYR A 258 -0.61 5.14 22.01
C TYR A 258 -0.60 5.00 23.54
N GLY A 259 -0.57 3.77 24.07
CA GLY A 259 -0.43 3.50 25.51
C GLY A 259 0.83 4.12 26.11
N GLU A 260 1.99 3.94 25.48
CA GLU A 260 3.23 4.59 25.93
C GLU A 260 3.16 6.12 25.79
N SER A 261 2.50 6.67 24.78
CA SER A 261 2.43 8.12 24.54
C SER A 261 1.76 8.91 25.68
N ILE A 262 0.91 8.25 26.48
CA ILE A 262 0.24 8.85 27.65
C ILE A 262 1.24 9.15 28.80
N VAL A 263 2.35 8.41 28.86
CA VAL A 263 3.30 8.42 29.99
C VAL A 263 4.76 8.63 29.56
N SER A 264 5.00 8.97 28.29
CA SER A 264 6.35 9.11 27.76
C SER A 264 6.94 10.50 28.04
N ASP A 265 7.88 10.58 28.99
CA ASP A 265 8.70 11.77 29.24
C ASP A 265 9.45 12.29 27.99
N ARG A 266 9.63 11.42 26.98
CA ARG A 266 10.31 11.74 25.73
C ARG A 266 9.33 12.22 24.65
N GLY A 267 8.17 11.55 24.53
CA GLY A 267 7.20 11.76 23.46
C GLY A 267 7.60 11.12 22.12
N PHE A 268 6.59 10.82 21.30
CA PHE A 268 6.75 10.28 19.95
C PHE A 268 6.74 11.41 18.92
N TRP A 269 7.87 12.10 18.78
CA TRP A 269 7.97 13.22 17.83
C TRP A 269 8.06 12.73 16.38
N ALA A 270 7.32 13.40 15.50
CA ALA A 270 7.17 13.03 14.10
C ALA A 270 7.30 14.23 13.16
N GLN A 271 7.92 13.99 12.01
CA GLN A 271 8.18 14.99 10.98
C GLN A 271 7.06 15.00 9.95
N GLN A 272 6.51 16.17 9.64
CA GLN A 272 5.57 16.31 8.54
C GLN A 272 6.31 16.17 7.20
N CYS A 273 5.82 15.34 6.29
CA CYS A 273 6.44 15.12 4.97
C CYS A 273 5.42 15.23 3.81
N GLY A 274 4.28 15.88 4.04
CA GLY A 274 3.23 16.07 3.02
C GLY A 274 2.40 14.82 2.73
N GLY A 275 3.05 13.70 2.44
CA GLY A 275 2.43 12.41 2.16
C GLY A 275 3.44 11.27 2.00
N TRP A 276 2.94 10.04 1.93
CA TRP A 276 3.75 8.82 1.82
C TRP A 276 4.62 8.77 0.55
N LEU A 277 4.17 9.39 -0.55
CA LEU A 277 4.94 9.46 -1.80
C LEU A 277 6.20 10.32 -1.65
N GLN A 278 6.07 11.49 -1.01
CA GLN A 278 7.18 12.39 -0.70
C GLN A 278 8.15 11.74 0.28
N PHE A 279 7.64 10.95 1.24
CA PHE A 279 8.47 10.15 2.14
C PHE A 279 9.30 9.11 1.38
N PHE A 280 8.69 8.26 0.54
CA PHE A 280 9.43 7.24 -0.20
C PHE A 280 10.38 7.78 -1.28
N THR A 281 10.06 8.93 -1.87
CA THR A 281 10.95 9.62 -2.82
C THR A 281 12.06 10.44 -2.16
N GLN A 282 12.17 10.38 -0.81
CA GLN A 282 13.15 11.12 0.00
C GLN A 282 13.04 12.65 -0.13
N ARG A 283 11.83 13.16 -0.40
CA ARG A 283 11.54 14.58 -0.63
C ARG A 283 10.99 15.31 0.61
N CYS A 284 11.12 14.73 1.81
CA CYS A 284 10.71 15.39 3.07
C CYS A 284 11.43 16.71 3.34
N GLY A 285 12.62 16.94 2.76
CA GLY A 285 13.31 18.24 2.84
C GLY A 285 12.47 19.42 2.33
N LEU A 286 11.53 19.19 1.39
CA LEU A 286 10.57 20.21 0.92
C LEU A 286 9.61 20.69 2.04
N TYR A 287 9.43 19.88 3.08
CA TYR A 287 8.53 20.13 4.22
C TYR A 287 9.30 20.41 5.52
N SER A 288 10.61 20.64 5.45
CA SER A 288 11.47 20.95 6.62
C SER A 288 11.03 22.20 7.41
N HIS A 289 10.28 23.10 6.79
CA HIS A 289 9.69 24.29 7.40
C HIS A 289 8.36 24.04 8.13
N MET A 290 7.77 22.86 7.96
CA MET A 290 6.50 22.49 8.59
C MET A 290 6.72 22.05 10.04
N PRO A 291 5.76 22.32 10.96
CA PRO A 291 5.95 22.02 12.38
C PRO A 291 5.96 20.50 12.64
N ASN A 292 6.97 20.04 13.36
CA ASN A 292 6.97 18.70 13.96
C ASN A 292 5.94 18.64 15.08
N THR A 293 5.29 17.48 15.27
CA THR A 293 4.28 17.28 16.33
C THR A 293 4.50 15.94 17.05
N GLN A 294 3.78 15.72 18.16
CA GLN A 294 3.77 14.43 18.85
C GLN A 294 2.66 13.53 18.32
N MET A 295 2.97 12.26 18.09
CA MET A 295 2.02 11.18 17.87
C MET A 295 1.42 10.70 19.19
N GLY A 296 0.11 10.44 19.21
CA GLY A 296 -0.58 9.77 20.32
C GLY A 296 -1.44 10.70 21.16
N TYR A 297 -1.58 10.40 22.45
CA TYR A 297 -2.59 11.02 23.32
C TYR A 297 -2.55 12.56 23.32
N PHE A 298 -1.34 13.13 23.42
CA PHE A 298 -1.07 14.57 23.48
C PHE A 298 -0.77 15.24 22.12
N VAL A 299 -1.20 14.63 20.99
CA VAL A 299 -1.14 15.31 19.68
C VAL A 299 -1.89 16.64 19.73
N SER A 300 -1.34 17.66 19.07
CA SER A 300 -2.00 18.95 18.89
C SER A 300 -3.21 18.82 17.95
N GLU A 301 -4.36 19.34 18.35
CA GLU A 301 -5.58 19.37 17.53
C GLU A 301 -5.44 20.29 16.29
N ASN A 302 -4.41 21.14 16.25
CA ASN A 302 -4.04 21.92 15.07
C ASN A 302 -3.12 21.15 14.10
N ALA A 303 -2.71 19.92 14.43
CA ALA A 303 -1.86 19.12 13.55
C ALA A 303 -2.63 18.71 12.29
N THR A 304 -2.03 18.93 11.12
CA THR A 304 -2.63 18.56 9.83
C THR A 304 -1.64 17.80 8.94
N GLY A 305 -2.14 16.86 8.14
CA GLY A 305 -1.36 16.12 7.14
C GLY A 305 -0.63 14.88 7.68
N SER A 306 0.30 14.35 6.87
CA SER A 306 1.01 13.10 7.17
C SER A 306 2.36 13.32 7.86
N TYR A 307 2.56 12.61 8.97
CA TYR A 307 3.73 12.66 9.84
C TYR A 307 4.44 11.31 9.92
N PHE A 308 5.77 11.33 9.95
CA PHE A 308 6.63 10.15 9.89
C PHE A 308 7.65 10.17 11.02
N LEU A 309 7.92 9.01 11.61
CA LEU A 309 8.80 8.86 12.78
C LEU A 309 9.38 7.45 12.84
N SER A 310 10.51 7.27 13.51
CA SER A 310 11.07 5.93 13.77
C SER A 310 11.12 5.65 15.27
N THR A 311 10.65 4.49 15.73
CA THR A 311 10.66 4.09 17.15
C THR A 311 11.89 3.24 17.51
N HIS A 312 12.04 2.84 18.78
CA HIS A 312 12.93 1.73 19.17
C HIS A 312 12.26 0.37 18.93
N GLU A 313 13.03 -0.73 18.95
CA GLU A 313 12.50 -2.10 18.82
C GLU A 313 11.79 -2.60 20.09
N LYS A 314 12.18 -2.07 21.25
CA LYS A 314 11.74 -2.45 22.60
C LYS A 314 11.36 -1.20 23.40
N HIS A 315 10.50 -1.37 24.41
CA HIS A 315 10.06 -0.29 25.29
C HIS A 315 11.25 0.29 26.10
N PRO A 316 11.35 1.62 26.30
CA PRO A 316 10.47 2.65 25.73
C PRO A 316 10.70 2.83 24.23
N PHE A 317 9.61 2.82 23.46
CA PHE A 317 9.61 2.95 22.01
C PHE A 317 9.85 4.40 21.56
N ALA A 318 9.49 5.39 22.38
CA ALA A 318 9.67 6.81 22.14
C ALA A 318 11.15 7.23 22.14
N LYS A 319 11.57 7.90 21.07
CA LYS A 319 12.96 8.42 20.92
C LYS A 319 13.18 9.81 21.50
N GLY A 320 12.12 10.59 21.70
CA GLY A 320 12.23 12.01 22.04
C GLY A 320 12.20 12.92 20.82
N PRO A 321 12.47 14.23 21.02
CA PRO A 321 12.48 15.22 19.95
C PRO A 321 13.42 14.83 18.79
N LEU A 322 13.03 15.26 17.59
CA LEU A 322 13.93 15.22 16.43
C LEU A 322 15.07 16.21 16.66
N VAL A 323 16.31 15.78 16.38
CA VAL A 323 17.52 16.60 16.57
C VAL A 323 18.22 16.76 15.23
N ASP A 324 18.17 17.97 14.70
CA ASP A 324 18.96 18.35 13.53
C ASP A 324 20.41 18.60 13.97
N VAL A 325 21.31 17.72 13.54
CA VAL A 325 22.76 17.89 13.72
C VAL A 325 23.34 18.42 12.41
N VAL A 326 23.61 19.73 12.36
CA VAL A 326 24.40 20.33 11.29
C VAL A 326 25.87 19.98 11.54
N ILE A 327 26.48 19.25 10.61
CA ILE A 327 27.91 18.95 10.64
C ILE A 327 28.61 19.96 9.74
N GLU A 328 29.22 20.98 10.33
CA GLU A 328 30.13 21.88 9.62
C GLU A 328 31.49 21.18 9.42
N VAL A 329 31.83 20.90 8.16
CA VAL A 329 33.15 20.39 7.78
C VAL A 329 34.06 21.58 7.50
N ALA A 330 35.12 21.75 8.28
CA ALA A 330 36.09 22.82 8.08
C ALA A 330 37.10 22.44 7.00
N ASP A 331 37.13 23.20 5.90
CA ASP A 331 38.09 23.00 4.82
C ASP A 331 39.53 23.30 5.27
N SER A 332 40.41 22.30 5.16
CA SER A 332 41.86 22.49 5.21
C SER A 332 42.40 22.83 3.82
N ASN A 333 43.22 23.88 3.75
CA ASN A 333 43.65 24.57 2.52
C ASN A 333 44.66 23.80 1.62
N ASP A 334 44.56 22.47 1.50
CA ASP A 334 45.50 21.64 0.72
C ASP A 334 44.88 21.06 -0.56
N LEU A 335 45.49 21.40 -1.70
CA LEU A 335 45.12 20.91 -3.03
C LEU A 335 45.54 19.45 -3.24
N ALA A 336 44.64 18.50 -2.97
CA ALA A 336 44.74 17.14 -3.48
C ALA A 336 43.36 16.62 -3.93
N ARG A 337 43.17 16.46 -5.25
CA ARG A 337 41.95 15.88 -5.83
C ARG A 337 42.00 14.35 -5.71
N GLU A 338 41.43 13.82 -4.63
CA GLU A 338 40.90 12.46 -4.64
C GLU A 338 39.63 12.40 -3.80
N LYS A 339 38.75 11.47 -4.15
CA LYS A 339 37.40 11.38 -3.61
C LYS A 339 37.49 10.68 -2.21
N CYS A 340 37.09 11.33 -1.10
CA CYS A 340 37.22 10.98 0.35
C CYS A 340 36.08 10.35 1.27
N VAL A 341 34.78 10.26 0.92
CA VAL A 341 33.62 10.12 1.87
C VAL A 341 33.84 9.12 2.98
N CYS A 342 33.47 9.56 4.16
CA CYS A 342 33.39 8.75 5.35
C CYS A 342 31.96 8.73 5.87
N VAL A 343 31.56 7.63 6.52
CA VAL A 343 30.34 7.61 7.36
C VAL A 343 30.67 8.35 8.65
N CYS A 344 30.16 9.57 8.80
CA CYS A 344 30.34 10.36 10.01
C CYS A 344 29.35 9.89 11.08
N TYR A 345 29.87 9.49 12.24
CA TYR A 345 29.07 9.14 13.42
C TYR A 345 29.11 10.30 14.42
N CYS A 346 27.96 10.93 14.66
CA CYS A 346 27.84 11.91 15.72
C CYS A 346 27.34 11.23 17.01
N LEU A 347 28.05 11.47 18.13
CA LEU A 347 27.68 11.01 19.46
C LEU A 347 27.20 12.21 20.27
N LEU A 348 25.89 12.33 20.44
CA LEU A 348 25.32 13.34 21.33
C LEU A 348 25.50 12.88 22.79
N HIS A 349 26.13 13.73 23.59
CA HIS A 349 26.43 13.48 25.00
C HIS A 349 25.64 14.45 25.88
N ASN A 350 24.48 14.04 26.36
CA ASN A 350 23.71 14.80 27.34
C ASN A 350 24.28 14.53 28.75
N LYS A 351 24.37 15.56 29.60
CA LYS A 351 24.83 15.43 31.01
C LYS A 351 24.02 14.41 31.81
N ASN A 352 22.80 14.08 31.37
CA ASN A 352 21.95 13.04 31.94
C ASN A 352 22.04 11.67 31.19
N LYS A 353 23.21 11.02 31.30
CA LYS A 353 23.42 9.55 31.25
C LYS A 353 22.85 8.69 30.08
N GLN A 354 22.67 9.24 28.87
CA GLN A 354 22.42 8.40 27.67
C GLN A 354 23.36 8.81 26.53
N GLN A 355 24.09 7.83 25.97
CA GLN A 355 24.80 7.97 24.69
C GLN A 355 23.85 7.60 23.56
N GLN A 356 23.65 8.51 22.61
CA GLN A 356 22.86 8.25 21.41
C GLN A 356 23.79 8.32 20.19
N ARG A 357 24.00 7.16 19.53
CA ARG A 357 24.61 7.13 18.20
C ARG A 357 23.59 7.61 17.18
N VAL A 358 23.93 8.67 16.46
CA VAL A 358 23.17 9.10 15.28
C VAL A 358 23.98 8.66 14.05
N ASN A 359 23.36 7.81 13.23
CA ASN A 359 23.95 7.34 11.98
C ASN A 359 23.46 8.25 10.86
N TYR A 360 24.37 8.93 10.17
CA TYR A 360 24.07 9.69 8.96
C TYR A 360 24.58 8.92 7.73
N LEU A 361 23.80 8.95 6.65
CA LEU A 361 24.21 8.44 5.35
C LEU A 361 24.24 9.60 4.35
N THR A 362 25.25 10.47 4.50
CA THR A 362 25.52 11.56 3.56
C THR A 362 26.14 11.00 2.28
N ILE A 363 25.35 10.96 1.21
CA ILE A 363 25.86 10.68 -0.14
C ILE A 363 26.35 12.00 -0.74
N ASP A 364 27.60 12.35 -0.44
CA ASP A 364 28.36 13.36 -1.20
C ASP A 364 29.25 12.60 -2.20
N PRO A 365 29.23 12.87 -3.52
CA PRO A 365 29.96 12.09 -4.52
C PRO A 365 31.47 12.41 -4.56
N PHE A 366 32.16 12.43 -3.42
CA PHE A 366 33.62 12.45 -3.34
C PHE A 366 34.09 11.38 -2.33
N CYS A 367 34.03 10.08 -2.71
CA CYS A 367 34.75 8.89 -2.17
C CYS A 367 35.48 8.08 -3.29
N LEU A 368 36.57 7.29 -3.16
CA LEU A 368 37.31 6.66 -2.04
C LEU A 368 38.74 6.27 -2.56
N GLU A 369 39.92 6.76 -2.08
CA GLU A 369 41.21 5.99 -2.25
C GLU A 369 42.52 6.32 -1.44
N LEU A 370 42.64 7.36 -0.59
CA LEU A 370 43.91 7.66 0.12
C LEU A 370 44.21 6.81 1.39
N CYS A 371 44.21 5.48 1.27
CA CYS A 371 44.59 4.59 2.39
C CYS A 371 45.55 3.44 2.03
N ARG A 372 46.22 3.50 0.87
CA ARG A 372 47.39 2.66 0.55
C ARG A 372 48.41 3.39 -0.33
N LEU A 373 49.30 4.18 0.30
CA LEU A 373 50.78 4.16 0.14
C LEU A 373 51.46 5.37 0.82
N ASN A 374 52.47 5.11 1.66
CA ASN A 374 53.55 5.99 2.14
C ASN A 374 53.25 7.29 2.94
N MET A 375 53.32 7.16 4.29
CA MET A 375 54.01 7.98 5.33
C MET A 375 54.31 9.51 5.15
N PRO A 376 54.44 10.33 6.24
CA PRO A 376 54.78 9.96 7.63
C PRO A 376 53.95 10.62 8.77
N LEU A 377 54.36 10.31 10.01
CA LEU A 377 53.78 10.72 11.29
C LEU A 377 53.64 12.25 11.50
N ASN A 378 52.49 12.68 12.05
CA ASN A 378 52.35 13.51 13.28
C ASN A 378 50.98 14.23 13.40
N CYS A 379 49.88 13.51 13.68
CA CYS A 379 48.64 14.17 14.14
C CYS A 379 47.63 13.25 14.88
N CYS A 380 48.10 12.54 15.92
CA CYS A 380 47.20 11.83 16.86
C CYS A 380 47.79 11.85 18.27
N ARG A 381 47.49 12.90 19.05
CA ARG A 381 47.78 12.93 20.50
C ARG A 381 46.53 12.47 21.26
N SER A 382 46.35 11.16 21.36
CA SER A 382 45.34 10.54 22.21
C SER A 382 45.74 10.65 23.68
N GLY A 383 45.04 11.50 24.45
CA GLY A 383 45.24 11.63 25.89
C GLY A 383 44.34 10.68 26.69
N ILE A 384 44.60 9.37 26.62
CA ILE A 384 44.11 8.38 27.62
C ILE A 384 45.23 7.39 27.88
N GLU A 385 45.62 7.24 29.15
CA GLU A 385 46.69 6.33 29.59
C GLU A 385 46.25 4.86 29.48
N SER A 386 47.21 3.98 29.19
CA SER A 386 46.99 2.55 29.06
C SER A 386 47.06 1.81 30.39
N SER A 387 46.17 0.83 30.59
CA SER A 387 46.47 -0.34 31.44
C SER A 387 46.08 -1.64 30.73
N SER A 388 47.10 -2.46 30.41
CA SER A 388 47.14 -3.94 30.32
C SER A 388 45.82 -4.74 30.50
N SER A 389 45.55 -5.86 29.82
CA SER A 389 46.23 -6.75 28.85
C SER A 389 45.13 -7.74 28.36
N SER A 390 45.15 -8.44 27.21
CA SER A 390 46.02 -9.56 26.79
C SER A 390 45.33 -10.23 25.57
N SER A 391 46.11 -10.78 24.61
CA SER A 391 45.80 -11.95 23.72
C SER A 391 44.37 -12.18 23.19
N TRP A 392 44.11 -12.29 21.87
CA TRP A 392 44.56 -13.42 21.03
C TRP A 392 44.51 -13.13 19.50
N ARG A 393 44.93 -14.12 18.69
CA ARG A 393 45.38 -14.00 17.30
C ARG A 393 44.27 -14.11 16.23
N LEU A 394 44.40 -13.27 15.20
CA LEU A 394 44.40 -13.57 13.77
C LEU A 394 43.72 -14.87 13.28
N LEU A 395 42.69 -14.74 12.43
CA LEU A 395 42.38 -15.71 11.38
C LEU A 395 42.01 -14.97 10.08
N LEU A 396 42.75 -15.23 8.99
CA LEU A 396 42.40 -14.73 7.66
C LEU A 396 41.27 -15.58 7.05
N LEU A 397 40.32 -14.93 6.37
CA LEU A 397 39.52 -15.59 5.34
C LEU A 397 39.48 -14.73 4.06
N LEU A 398 40.23 -15.25 3.09
CA LEU A 398 40.14 -15.10 1.63
C LEU A 398 39.06 -14.15 1.07
N PHE A 399 39.53 -13.10 0.39
CA PHE A 399 38.78 -12.42 -0.66
C PHE A 399 38.53 -13.38 -1.84
N THR A 400 37.28 -13.60 -2.21
CA THR A 400 36.90 -13.99 -3.57
C THR A 400 36.35 -12.77 -4.29
N CYS A 401 37.11 -12.26 -5.28
CA CYS A 401 36.59 -11.25 -6.20
C CYS A 401 35.48 -11.87 -7.05
N ILE A 402 34.23 -11.45 -6.83
CA ILE A 402 33.17 -11.57 -7.83
C ILE A 402 32.94 -10.17 -8.39
N VAL A 403 33.40 -9.97 -9.63
CA VAL A 403 33.09 -8.77 -10.41
C VAL A 403 31.63 -8.88 -10.83
N PHE A 404 30.77 -8.00 -10.29
CA PHE A 404 29.46 -7.72 -10.87
C PHE A 404 29.50 -6.35 -11.52
N ASN A 405 29.53 -6.33 -12.86
CA ASN A 405 29.08 -5.17 -13.62
C ASN A 405 27.58 -4.99 -13.34
N ALA A 406 27.21 -3.81 -12.88
CA ALA A 406 25.82 -3.41 -12.67
C ALA A 406 25.61 -2.02 -13.27
N ASP A 407 25.64 -1.95 -14.60
CA ASP A 407 25.10 -0.81 -15.35
C ASP A 407 23.59 -0.74 -15.15
N PHE A 408 23.13 -0.04 -14.11
CA PHE A 408 21.79 0.55 -14.02
C PHE A 408 21.77 1.63 -12.91
N ALA A 409 22.64 2.63 -13.05
CA ALA A 409 22.44 3.91 -12.38
C ALA A 409 21.44 4.74 -13.20
N ALA A 410 20.45 5.36 -12.55
CA ALA A 410 19.52 6.27 -13.21
C ALA A 410 20.29 7.45 -13.81
N ALA A 411 20.31 7.54 -15.14
CA ALA A 411 21.09 8.55 -15.87
C ALA A 411 20.45 9.95 -15.76
N GLN A 412 20.68 10.63 -14.64
CA GLN A 412 20.55 12.08 -14.59
C GLN A 412 21.62 12.69 -15.50
N ASN A 413 21.19 13.20 -16.66
CA ASN A 413 22.09 13.77 -17.66
C ASN A 413 22.80 15.03 -17.09
N PRO A 414 24.15 15.03 -16.93
CA PRO A 414 24.87 16.15 -16.32
C PRO A 414 24.65 17.50 -17.01
N ALA A 415 24.32 17.49 -18.31
CA ALA A 415 24.03 18.70 -19.07
C ALA A 415 22.79 19.47 -18.55
N VAL A 416 21.80 18.76 -17.98
CA VAL A 416 20.58 19.39 -17.46
C VAL A 416 20.87 20.16 -16.17
N VAL A 417 21.73 19.62 -15.30
CA VAL A 417 22.17 20.28 -14.06
C VAL A 417 23.01 21.51 -14.38
N ALA A 418 23.91 21.42 -15.37
CA ALA A 418 24.71 22.56 -15.83
C ALA A 418 23.85 23.70 -16.40
N ALA A 419 22.79 23.38 -17.16
CA ALA A 419 21.86 24.37 -17.71
C ALA A 419 21.05 25.08 -16.61
N ALA A 420 20.61 24.36 -15.57
CA ALA A 420 19.88 24.95 -14.44
C ALA A 420 20.75 25.92 -13.61
N VAL A 421 22.02 25.59 -13.38
CA VAL A 421 22.98 26.45 -12.66
C VAL A 421 23.30 27.72 -13.46
N ALA A 422 23.39 27.64 -14.79
CA ALA A 422 23.64 28.78 -15.66
C ALA A 422 22.46 29.79 -15.73
N ALA A 423 21.24 29.37 -15.36
CA ALA A 423 20.02 30.17 -15.48
C ALA A 423 19.69 31.06 -14.27
N GLY A 424 20.49 31.00 -13.19
CA GLY A 424 20.40 31.95 -12.06
C GLY A 424 19.09 31.92 -11.26
N GLN A 425 18.34 30.81 -11.26
CA GLN A 425 17.09 30.69 -10.51
C GLN A 425 17.30 30.15 -9.09
N ASN A 426 16.62 30.77 -8.11
CA ASN A 426 16.59 30.33 -6.72
C ASN A 426 15.99 28.91 -6.60
N GLN A 427 16.57 28.08 -5.72
CA GLN A 427 16.25 26.65 -5.53
C GLN A 427 14.89 26.36 -4.85
N SER A 428 13.87 27.20 -5.02
CA SER A 428 12.59 27.11 -4.30
C SER A 428 11.36 26.80 -5.18
N ASN A 429 11.55 26.45 -6.46
CA ASN A 429 10.47 26.01 -7.36
C ASN A 429 10.82 24.69 -8.07
N VAL A 430 10.66 23.56 -7.38
CA VAL A 430 10.78 22.20 -7.97
C VAL A 430 9.43 21.45 -7.98
N TYR A 431 8.35 22.22 -8.14
CA TYR A 431 7.14 21.75 -8.81
C TYR A 431 6.93 22.64 -10.02
N VAL A 432 7.38 22.19 -11.19
CA VAL A 432 7.11 22.89 -12.44
C VAL A 432 5.60 22.73 -12.71
N THR A 433 4.85 23.81 -12.51
CA THR A 433 3.42 23.91 -12.86
C THR A 433 3.20 24.06 -14.37
N GLU A 434 4.27 24.28 -15.13
CA GLU A 434 4.24 24.24 -16.58
C GLU A 434 4.05 22.81 -17.08
N SER A 435 3.23 22.65 -18.11
CA SER A 435 2.96 21.36 -18.71
C SER A 435 4.14 20.91 -19.57
N CYS A 436 4.51 19.63 -19.51
CA CYS A 436 5.49 19.03 -20.43
C CYS A 436 4.91 18.88 -21.85
N LEU A 437 3.59 18.92 -21.98
CA LEU A 437 2.89 19.11 -23.25
C LEU A 437 2.61 20.61 -23.45
N GLU A 438 2.84 21.12 -24.65
CA GLU A 438 2.51 22.50 -25.02
C GLU A 438 0.99 22.65 -25.25
N LYS A 439 0.47 23.86 -25.03
CA LYS A 439 -0.92 24.19 -25.40
C LYS A 439 -0.99 24.49 -26.91
N PRO A 440 -2.11 24.16 -27.60
CA PRO A 440 -3.37 23.66 -27.06
C PRO A 440 -3.43 22.14 -26.94
N TYR A 441 -4.00 21.64 -25.83
CA TYR A 441 -4.27 20.21 -25.64
C TYR A 441 -5.44 19.77 -26.54
N ARG A 442 -5.12 19.45 -27.79
CA ARG A 442 -6.05 18.93 -28.80
C ARG A 442 -5.43 17.73 -29.49
N CYS A 443 -6.28 16.78 -29.85
CA CYS A 443 -5.89 15.58 -30.59
C CYS A 443 -6.23 15.75 -32.09
N PRO A 444 -5.38 15.30 -33.02
CA PRO A 444 -4.13 14.59 -32.77
C PRO A 444 -3.05 15.54 -32.25
N HIS A 445 -2.24 15.05 -31.32
CA HIS A 445 -1.20 15.82 -30.65
C HIS A 445 0.17 15.35 -31.14
N PRO A 446 1.10 16.23 -31.56
CA PRO A 446 2.36 15.81 -32.19
C PRO A 446 3.26 14.97 -31.27
N LYS A 447 3.05 15.05 -29.94
CA LYS A 447 3.74 14.25 -28.92
C LYS A 447 2.99 13.01 -28.44
N ILE A 448 1.91 12.62 -29.12
CA ILE A 448 1.17 11.36 -28.85
C ILE A 448 1.09 10.61 -30.18
N GLN A 449 1.91 9.58 -30.32
CA GLN A 449 2.23 8.96 -31.61
C GLN A 449 1.92 7.46 -31.60
N PHE A 450 1.62 6.91 -32.78
CA PHE A 450 1.23 5.51 -32.96
C PHE A 450 2.22 4.83 -33.90
N TYR A 451 2.91 3.81 -33.40
CA TYR A 451 3.93 3.08 -34.16
C TYR A 451 3.51 1.62 -34.37
N LEU A 452 3.33 1.25 -35.63
CA LEU A 452 3.08 -0.14 -36.03
C LEU A 452 4.39 -0.90 -36.13
N TYR A 453 4.40 -2.07 -35.49
CA TYR A 453 5.36 -3.13 -35.69
C TYR A 453 4.60 -4.35 -36.23
N THR A 454 5.18 -4.96 -37.24
CA THR A 454 4.84 -6.28 -37.77
C THR A 454 6.09 -7.16 -37.68
N ARG A 455 6.01 -8.46 -37.98
CA ARG A 455 7.19 -9.33 -38.05
C ARG A 455 8.30 -8.79 -38.98
N ARG A 456 7.95 -7.98 -39.99
CA ARG A 456 8.88 -7.33 -40.94
C ARG A 456 9.41 -5.97 -40.50
N THR A 457 8.73 -5.29 -39.57
CA THR A 457 8.98 -3.89 -39.18
C THR A 457 9.35 -3.76 -37.70
N GLN A 458 10.07 -4.77 -37.18
CA GLN A 458 10.51 -4.81 -35.78
C GLN A 458 11.64 -3.81 -35.47
N GLU A 459 12.59 -3.66 -36.38
CA GLU A 459 13.71 -2.70 -36.24
C GLU A 459 13.31 -1.28 -36.66
N GLN A 460 12.58 -1.17 -37.77
CA GLN A 460 12.08 0.09 -38.32
C GLN A 460 10.54 0.08 -38.29
N PRO A 461 9.91 0.65 -37.24
CA PRO A 461 8.46 0.75 -37.16
C PRO A 461 7.89 1.76 -38.13
N GLU A 462 6.63 1.56 -38.49
CA GLU A 462 5.88 2.44 -39.38
C GLU A 462 4.99 3.36 -38.55
N PHE A 463 5.06 4.67 -38.81
CA PHE A 463 4.20 5.65 -38.15
C PHE A 463 2.79 5.61 -38.76
N ILE A 464 1.75 5.50 -37.93
CA ILE A 464 0.36 5.64 -38.37
C ILE A 464 -0.08 7.09 -38.15
N ASP A 465 -0.12 7.88 -39.23
CA ASP A 465 -0.79 9.18 -39.20
C ASP A 465 -2.31 8.98 -39.29
N VAL A 466 -3.02 9.27 -38.19
CA VAL A 466 -4.48 9.15 -38.11
C VAL A 466 -5.23 10.25 -38.87
N LEU A 467 -4.53 11.27 -39.37
CA LEU A 467 -5.11 12.28 -40.28
C LEU A 467 -5.06 11.87 -41.75
N ASP A 468 -4.09 11.03 -42.13
CA ASP A 468 -3.97 10.55 -43.49
C ASP A 468 -4.84 9.30 -43.70
N ALA A 469 -5.94 9.50 -44.43
CA ALA A 469 -6.88 8.45 -44.82
C ALA A 469 -6.23 7.28 -45.57
N ASN A 470 -5.00 7.43 -46.08
CA ASN A 470 -4.23 6.38 -46.74
C ASN A 470 -3.11 5.77 -45.88
N ALA A 471 -2.80 6.28 -44.69
CA ALA A 471 -1.63 5.86 -43.91
C ALA A 471 -1.53 4.33 -43.77
N LEU A 472 -2.64 3.64 -43.49
CA LEU A 472 -2.64 2.18 -43.35
C LEU A 472 -2.33 1.41 -44.65
N TYR A 473 -2.50 2.01 -45.84
CA TYR A 473 -2.02 1.44 -47.12
C TYR A 473 -0.50 1.57 -47.29
N TYR A 474 0.12 2.55 -46.65
CA TYR A 474 1.58 2.76 -46.66
C TYR A 474 2.32 1.90 -45.62
N THR A 475 1.57 1.18 -44.77
CA THR A 475 2.11 0.27 -43.76
C THR A 475 1.98 -1.21 -44.13
N HIS A 476 2.69 -2.07 -43.40
CA HIS A 476 2.55 -3.52 -43.46
C HIS A 476 1.33 -4.06 -42.68
N PHE A 477 0.41 -3.21 -42.21
CA PHE A 477 -0.79 -3.64 -41.45
C PHE A 477 -1.61 -4.67 -42.24
N ASN A 478 -1.90 -5.81 -41.60
CA ASN A 478 -2.68 -6.90 -42.18
C ASN A 478 -3.93 -7.18 -41.33
N PRO A 479 -5.16 -6.92 -41.81
CA PRO A 479 -6.38 -7.16 -41.03
C PRO A 479 -6.65 -8.64 -40.71
N ARG A 480 -5.90 -9.58 -41.30
CA ARG A 480 -5.96 -11.01 -40.92
C ARG A 480 -5.12 -11.35 -39.68
N HIS A 481 -4.27 -10.45 -39.21
CA HIS A 481 -3.47 -10.63 -38.01
C HIS A 481 -4.18 -9.96 -36.82
N ALA A 482 -4.12 -10.60 -35.65
CA ALA A 482 -4.68 -10.01 -34.43
C ALA A 482 -3.96 -8.68 -34.10
N THR A 483 -4.74 -7.67 -33.72
CA THR A 483 -4.23 -6.31 -33.50
C THR A 483 -4.16 -6.01 -32.01
N LYS A 484 -2.96 -5.71 -31.52
CA LYS A 484 -2.69 -5.44 -30.11
C LYS A 484 -2.19 -4.01 -29.93
N ILE A 485 -2.77 -3.28 -28.99
CA ILE A 485 -2.41 -1.89 -28.68
C ILE A 485 -1.71 -1.88 -27.32
N ILE A 486 -0.41 -1.58 -27.31
CA ILE A 486 0.41 -1.55 -26.10
C ILE A 486 0.54 -0.11 -25.60
N ILE A 487 0.22 0.12 -24.32
CA ILE A 487 0.28 1.42 -23.66
C ILE A 487 1.20 1.33 -22.44
N HIS A 488 2.31 2.07 -22.46
CA HIS A 488 3.29 2.08 -21.38
C HIS A 488 2.80 2.85 -20.13
N GLY A 489 3.56 2.75 -19.03
CA GLY A 489 3.29 3.46 -17.77
C GLY A 489 4.01 4.81 -17.66
N PHE A 490 3.99 5.38 -16.44
CA PHE A 490 4.76 6.58 -16.09
C PHE A 490 6.27 6.33 -16.25
N GLY A 491 7.01 7.33 -16.74
CA GLY A 491 8.44 7.22 -17.08
C GLY A 491 8.75 6.30 -18.28
N GLY A 492 7.73 5.67 -18.89
CA GLY A 492 7.89 4.80 -20.06
C GLY A 492 7.91 5.55 -21.40
N GLY A 493 8.06 4.79 -22.47
CA GLY A 493 8.06 5.24 -23.87
C GLY A 493 8.14 4.04 -24.81
N ARG A 494 8.00 4.21 -26.13
CA ARG A 494 7.95 3.06 -27.06
C ARG A 494 9.22 2.19 -27.06
N LEU A 495 10.35 2.77 -26.64
CA LEU A 495 11.68 2.15 -26.59
C LEU A 495 12.04 1.62 -25.19
N LEU A 496 11.15 1.75 -24.21
CA LEU A 496 11.41 1.37 -22.81
C LEU A 496 10.51 0.21 -22.40
N SER A 497 11.02 -0.65 -21.53
CA SER A 497 10.26 -1.77 -20.95
C SER A 497 8.94 -1.29 -20.33
N PRO A 498 7.80 -1.99 -20.53
CA PRO A 498 7.67 -3.31 -21.16
C PRO A 498 7.38 -3.31 -22.67
N SER A 499 7.38 -2.15 -23.32
CA SER A 499 6.92 -2.01 -24.72
C SER A 499 7.69 -2.86 -25.75
N PRO A 500 9.04 -2.86 -25.81
CA PRO A 500 9.77 -3.72 -26.74
C PRO A 500 9.69 -5.20 -26.34
N ASP A 501 9.72 -5.51 -25.04
CA ASP A 501 9.74 -6.88 -24.53
C ASP A 501 8.44 -7.64 -24.85
N LEU A 502 7.28 -6.98 -24.68
CA LEU A 502 5.96 -7.51 -25.04
C LEU A 502 5.85 -7.77 -26.55
N ARG A 503 6.33 -6.82 -27.36
CA ARG A 503 6.37 -6.92 -28.82
C ARG A 503 7.19 -8.13 -29.28
N GLU A 504 8.38 -8.31 -28.70
CA GLU A 504 9.28 -9.43 -29.01
C GLU A 504 8.67 -10.78 -28.61
N ALA A 505 8.04 -10.85 -27.43
CA ALA A 505 7.33 -12.05 -26.97
C ALA A 505 6.19 -12.46 -27.92
N TYR A 506 5.44 -11.51 -28.49
CA TYR A 506 4.42 -11.81 -29.49
C TYR A 506 5.00 -12.28 -30.82
N PHE A 507 6.05 -11.64 -31.34
CA PHE A 507 6.65 -12.08 -32.61
C PHE A 507 7.40 -13.43 -32.51
N ALA A 508 7.77 -13.86 -31.30
CA ALA A 508 8.27 -15.21 -31.04
C ALA A 508 7.20 -16.30 -31.22
N VAL A 509 5.90 -16.00 -31.06
CA VAL A 509 4.81 -16.98 -31.15
C VAL A 509 3.93 -16.86 -32.39
N GLY A 510 3.89 -15.71 -33.07
CA GLY A 510 3.01 -15.52 -34.23
C GLY A 510 3.20 -14.22 -35.01
N ASP A 511 2.34 -14.02 -36.00
CA ASP A 511 2.24 -12.77 -36.77
C ASP A 511 1.10 -11.90 -36.23
N TYR A 512 1.42 -10.66 -35.87
CA TYR A 512 0.52 -9.71 -35.22
C TYR A 512 0.66 -8.31 -35.85
N ASN A 513 -0.36 -7.47 -35.68
CA ASN A 513 -0.20 -6.02 -35.79
C ASN A 513 0.00 -5.50 -34.35
N ILE A 514 1.23 -5.16 -33.97
CA ILE A 514 1.52 -4.58 -32.66
C ILE A 514 1.62 -3.07 -32.83
N ILE A 515 0.68 -2.31 -32.26
CA ILE A 515 0.74 -0.84 -32.25
C ILE A 515 1.16 -0.39 -30.85
N ILE A 516 2.29 0.30 -30.75
CA ILE A 516 2.75 0.90 -29.50
C ILE A 516 2.36 2.38 -29.51
N VAL A 517 1.66 2.81 -28.46
CA VAL A 517 1.38 4.22 -28.22
C VAL A 517 2.58 4.85 -27.52
N ASP A 518 3.20 5.85 -28.14
CA ASP A 518 4.19 6.69 -27.47
C ASP A 518 3.53 7.99 -27.01
N TYR A 519 3.46 8.17 -25.68
CA TYR A 519 2.99 9.38 -25.03
C TYR A 519 3.97 9.84 -23.94
N SER A 520 5.24 9.40 -24.04
CA SER A 520 6.32 9.59 -23.05
C SER A 520 6.50 11.05 -22.59
N ASP A 521 6.37 12.02 -23.51
CA ASP A 521 6.42 13.45 -23.20
C ASP A 521 5.36 13.91 -22.17
N ALA A 522 4.23 13.22 -22.07
CA ALA A 522 3.14 13.54 -21.15
C ALA A 522 3.32 12.95 -19.73
N VAL A 523 4.26 12.01 -19.55
CA VAL A 523 4.43 11.21 -18.32
C VAL A 523 5.90 11.04 -17.90
N LYS A 524 6.73 12.04 -18.17
CA LYS A 524 8.15 12.11 -17.76
C LYS A 524 8.35 12.94 -16.48
N GLU A 525 9.44 12.72 -15.77
CA GLU A 525 9.87 13.64 -14.70
C GLU A 525 10.41 14.96 -15.29
N PRO A 526 10.22 16.12 -14.61
CA PRO A 526 9.60 16.34 -13.30
C PRO A 526 8.06 16.51 -13.33
N CYS A 527 7.42 16.26 -14.46
CA CYS A 527 6.04 16.64 -14.79
C CYS A 527 4.92 15.80 -14.12
N LEU A 528 5.15 15.28 -12.92
CA LEU A 528 4.26 14.35 -12.21
C LEU A 528 2.85 14.91 -11.94
N SER A 529 2.69 16.22 -11.78
CA SER A 529 1.39 16.89 -11.60
C SER A 529 0.42 16.69 -12.77
N GLN A 530 0.93 16.38 -13.97
CA GLN A 530 0.10 16.15 -15.14
C GLN A 530 -0.65 14.83 -15.10
N MET A 531 -0.29 13.93 -14.18
CA MET A 531 -0.98 12.66 -13.96
C MET A 531 -2.49 12.81 -13.64
N GLU A 532 -2.93 13.96 -13.14
CA GLU A 532 -4.34 14.24 -12.88
C GLU A 532 -5.21 14.39 -14.14
N TRP A 533 -4.60 14.69 -15.30
CA TRP A 533 -5.32 15.01 -16.55
C TRP A 533 -4.72 14.37 -17.81
N ALA A 534 -3.41 14.19 -17.89
CA ALA A 534 -2.71 13.67 -19.06
C ALA A 534 -3.19 12.28 -19.49
N PRO A 535 -3.53 11.33 -18.60
CA PRO A 535 -4.10 10.05 -19.01
C PRO A 535 -5.44 10.18 -19.76
N ARG A 536 -6.32 11.12 -19.37
CA ARG A 536 -7.59 11.39 -20.10
C ARG A 536 -7.34 12.06 -21.45
N PHE A 537 -6.31 12.91 -21.54
CA PHE A 537 -5.91 13.50 -22.81
C PHE A 537 -5.27 12.44 -23.74
N GLY A 538 -4.47 11.53 -23.19
CA GLY A 538 -3.91 10.38 -23.88
C GLY A 538 -4.99 9.46 -24.45
N SER A 539 -5.98 9.08 -23.63
CA SER A 539 -7.09 8.21 -24.09
C SER A 539 -7.98 8.89 -25.14
N LEU A 540 -8.22 10.21 -25.04
CA LEU A 540 -8.87 10.97 -26.12
C LEU A 540 -8.10 10.86 -27.44
N CYS A 541 -6.77 11.02 -27.42
CA CYS A 541 -5.94 10.89 -28.62
C CYS A 541 -5.92 9.45 -29.15
N ILE A 542 -5.80 8.44 -28.29
CA ILE A 542 -5.84 7.01 -28.69
C ILE A 542 -7.21 6.63 -29.28
N SER A 543 -8.30 7.25 -28.82
CA SER A 543 -9.63 7.02 -29.44
C SER A 543 -9.68 7.42 -30.92
N GLN A 544 -8.82 8.34 -31.37
CA GLN A 544 -8.71 8.69 -32.79
C GLN A 544 -8.09 7.56 -33.61
N LEU A 545 -7.06 6.88 -33.08
CA LEU A 545 -6.51 5.66 -33.69
C LEU A 545 -7.58 4.57 -33.80
N VAL A 546 -8.34 4.32 -32.72
CA VAL A 546 -9.41 3.30 -32.72
C VAL A 546 -10.46 3.60 -33.79
N LYS A 547 -10.96 4.85 -33.85
CA LYS A 547 -11.94 5.27 -34.85
C LYS A 547 -11.39 5.27 -36.27
N TYR A 548 -10.09 5.57 -36.44
CA TYR A 548 -9.39 5.45 -37.71
C TYR A 548 -9.36 4.00 -38.19
N LEU A 549 -8.91 3.07 -37.34
CA LEU A 549 -8.86 1.63 -37.65
C LEU A 549 -10.26 1.08 -37.98
N ALA A 550 -11.29 1.44 -37.20
CA ALA A 550 -12.68 0.98 -37.40
C ALA A 550 -13.29 1.45 -38.74
N ARG A 551 -12.84 2.59 -39.28
CA ARG A 551 -13.37 3.20 -40.52
C ARG A 551 -12.50 2.92 -41.75
N HIS A 552 -11.24 2.55 -41.56
CA HIS A 552 -10.31 2.33 -42.67
C HIS A 552 -10.53 0.94 -43.32
N PRO A 553 -10.60 0.80 -44.67
CA PRO A 553 -10.89 -0.48 -45.33
C PRO A 553 -9.89 -1.62 -45.07
N ARG A 554 -8.67 -1.30 -44.62
CA ARG A 554 -7.66 -2.28 -44.16
C ARG A 554 -7.57 -2.44 -42.65
N GLY A 555 -8.36 -1.71 -41.87
CA GLY A 555 -8.33 -1.74 -40.42
C GLY A 555 -9.16 -2.88 -39.82
N VAL A 556 -9.51 -2.74 -38.53
CA VAL A 556 -10.27 -3.72 -37.74
C VAL A 556 -11.23 -2.98 -36.81
N GLN A 557 -12.34 -3.62 -36.41
CA GLN A 557 -13.31 -3.01 -35.49
C GLN A 557 -12.77 -3.01 -34.04
N PRO A 558 -13.29 -2.16 -33.14
CA PRO A 558 -12.82 -2.12 -31.75
C PRO A 558 -13.01 -3.45 -31.02
N ASP A 559 -14.05 -4.21 -31.41
CA ASP A 559 -14.39 -5.54 -30.91
C ASP A 559 -13.29 -6.59 -31.17
N ASP A 560 -12.42 -6.35 -32.15
CA ASP A 560 -11.26 -7.20 -32.49
C ASP A 560 -9.93 -6.69 -31.88
N LEU A 561 -9.94 -5.57 -31.14
CA LEU A 561 -8.75 -4.99 -30.52
C LEU A 561 -8.46 -5.59 -29.13
N HIS A 562 -7.19 -5.88 -28.89
CA HIS A 562 -6.67 -6.25 -27.57
C HIS A 562 -5.72 -5.15 -27.06
N PHE A 563 -6.17 -4.40 -26.06
CA PHE A 563 -5.38 -3.39 -25.36
C PHE A 563 -4.57 -4.03 -24.23
N ILE A 564 -3.30 -3.68 -24.11
CA ILE A 564 -2.39 -4.15 -23.06
C ILE A 564 -1.77 -2.91 -22.43
N GLY A 565 -2.26 -2.55 -21.24
CA GLY A 565 -1.85 -1.33 -20.54
C GLY A 565 -1.04 -1.65 -19.29
N TYR A 566 0.13 -1.02 -19.13
CA TYR A 566 0.94 -1.15 -17.91
C TYR A 566 0.78 0.06 -16.99
N SER A 567 0.48 -0.17 -15.71
CA SER A 567 0.36 0.89 -14.70
C SER A 567 -0.63 1.97 -15.11
N VAL A 568 -0.19 3.22 -15.33
CA VAL A 568 -1.00 4.31 -15.91
C VAL A 568 -1.67 3.89 -17.23
N GLY A 569 -0.95 3.16 -18.08
CA GLY A 569 -1.44 2.69 -19.38
C GLY A 569 -2.67 1.79 -19.28
N ALA A 570 -2.88 1.10 -18.16
CA ALA A 570 -4.07 0.30 -17.91
C ALA A 570 -5.32 1.18 -17.75
N HIS A 571 -5.22 2.28 -17.01
CA HIS A 571 -6.32 3.25 -16.90
C HIS A 571 -6.55 3.99 -18.21
N ILE A 572 -5.48 4.31 -18.96
CA ILE A 572 -5.62 4.89 -20.31
C ILE A 572 -6.39 3.94 -21.23
N ALA A 573 -6.12 2.63 -21.20
CA ALA A 573 -6.85 1.63 -21.99
C ALA A 573 -8.36 1.63 -21.68
N GLY A 574 -8.76 1.63 -20.41
CA GLY A 574 -10.16 1.77 -20.00
C GLY A 574 -10.77 3.09 -20.45
N LEU A 575 -10.10 4.20 -20.15
CA LEU A 575 -10.54 5.55 -20.49
C LEU A 575 -10.73 5.81 -22.00
N VAL A 576 -10.21 4.96 -22.91
CA VAL A 576 -10.52 5.05 -24.35
C VAL A 576 -11.98 4.72 -24.64
N ALA A 577 -12.58 3.78 -23.90
CA ALA A 577 -13.97 3.36 -24.08
C ALA A 577 -14.96 4.53 -23.90
N ASN A 578 -14.69 5.43 -22.95
CA ASN A 578 -15.48 6.65 -22.72
C ASN A 578 -15.56 7.61 -23.91
N TYR A 579 -14.71 7.44 -24.93
CA TYR A 579 -14.71 8.24 -26.15
C TYR A 579 -15.32 7.51 -27.36
N LEU A 580 -15.69 6.23 -27.23
CA LEU A 580 -16.38 5.45 -28.26
C LEU A 580 -17.90 5.56 -28.09
N LYS A 581 -18.62 5.78 -29.19
CA LYS A 581 -20.08 5.71 -29.18
C LYS A 581 -20.56 4.26 -29.36
N PRO A 582 -21.80 3.92 -28.98
CA PRO A 582 -22.36 2.58 -29.20
C PRO A 582 -22.36 2.11 -30.67
N ASP A 583 -22.47 3.04 -31.63
CA ASP A 583 -22.38 2.78 -33.08
C ASP A 583 -20.95 2.65 -33.61
N GLU A 584 -19.94 3.00 -32.82
CA GLU A 584 -18.52 2.87 -33.16
C GLU A 584 -17.90 1.54 -32.67
N GLY A 585 -18.64 0.70 -31.93
CA GLY A 585 -18.19 -0.59 -31.40
C GLY A 585 -17.69 -0.54 -29.95
N LYS A 586 -17.33 -1.70 -29.39
CA LYS A 586 -16.80 -1.83 -28.01
C LYS A 586 -15.45 -2.54 -28.03
N ILE A 587 -14.49 -2.11 -27.19
CA ILE A 587 -13.16 -2.73 -27.13
C ILE A 587 -13.28 -4.24 -26.85
N GLY A 588 -12.58 -5.07 -27.64
CA GLY A 588 -12.60 -6.52 -27.53
C GLY A 588 -12.05 -7.03 -26.18
N ARG A 589 -10.79 -6.73 -25.88
CA ARG A 589 -10.15 -7.08 -24.62
C ARG A 589 -9.26 -5.96 -24.09
N ILE A 590 -9.28 -5.75 -22.78
CA ILE A 590 -8.25 -4.99 -22.06
C ILE A 590 -7.56 -5.94 -21.08
N THR A 591 -6.24 -6.10 -21.21
CA THR A 591 -5.39 -6.66 -20.16
C THR A 591 -4.68 -5.53 -19.43
N ALA A 592 -4.95 -5.41 -18.14
CA ALA A 592 -4.38 -4.41 -17.25
C ALA A 592 -3.24 -5.01 -16.42
N LEU A 593 -2.03 -4.53 -16.65
CA LEU A 593 -0.83 -4.99 -15.96
C LEU A 593 -0.53 -4.02 -14.80
N ASP A 594 -0.88 -4.44 -13.58
CA ASP A 594 -0.76 -3.71 -12.31
C ASP A 594 -1.28 -2.27 -12.40
N PRO A 595 -2.60 -2.07 -12.68
CA PRO A 595 -3.22 -0.75 -12.83
C PRO A 595 -2.95 0.09 -11.58
N THR A 596 -2.56 1.35 -11.74
CA THR A 596 -1.98 2.12 -10.62
C THR A 596 -3.03 2.77 -9.70
N ILE A 597 -2.82 2.70 -8.38
CA ILE A 597 -3.71 3.34 -7.40
C ILE A 597 -3.56 4.87 -7.35
N PHE A 598 -2.45 5.42 -7.84
CA PHE A 598 -2.23 6.87 -7.86
C PHE A 598 -3.25 7.56 -8.75
N PHE A 599 -4.01 8.51 -8.18
CA PHE A 599 -5.08 9.27 -8.85
C PHE A 599 -6.34 8.44 -9.25
N TYR A 600 -6.32 7.11 -9.07
CA TYR A 600 -7.40 6.15 -9.38
C TYR A 600 -7.78 5.31 -8.14
N ALA A 601 -8.00 5.98 -7.02
CA ALA A 601 -8.39 5.36 -5.74
C ALA A 601 -9.88 5.58 -5.40
N GLY A 602 -10.67 6.09 -6.35
CA GLY A 602 -12.08 6.43 -6.14
C GLY A 602 -13.00 5.48 -6.90
N ALA A 603 -14.09 5.04 -6.26
CA ALA A 603 -15.12 4.22 -6.91
C ALA A 603 -15.98 5.03 -7.90
N ASN A 604 -15.35 5.65 -8.90
CA ASN A 604 -15.98 6.45 -9.93
C ASN A 604 -15.79 5.81 -11.32
N ASN A 605 -16.78 5.01 -11.72
CA ASN A 605 -16.89 4.25 -12.97
C ASN A 605 -16.77 5.08 -14.28
N SER A 606 -16.53 6.39 -14.20
CA SER A 606 -16.26 7.25 -15.36
C SER A 606 -14.81 7.73 -15.45
N ARG A 607 -13.93 7.28 -14.54
CA ARG A 607 -12.57 7.79 -14.36
C ARG A 607 -11.49 6.72 -14.19
N ASP A 608 -11.89 5.54 -13.75
CA ASP A 608 -11.01 4.42 -13.42
C ASP A 608 -11.29 3.26 -14.40
N LEU A 609 -10.44 2.22 -14.41
CA LEU A 609 -10.66 1.04 -15.26
C LEU A 609 -11.80 0.20 -14.65
N ASP A 610 -12.80 -0.21 -15.44
CA ASP A 610 -13.78 -1.19 -14.99
C ASP A 610 -14.31 -2.13 -16.11
N THR A 611 -15.09 -3.14 -15.70
CA THR A 611 -15.67 -4.17 -16.58
C THR A 611 -16.48 -3.62 -17.77
N SER A 612 -17.01 -2.40 -17.67
CA SER A 612 -17.80 -1.76 -18.72
C SER A 612 -16.95 -1.28 -19.90
N ASP A 613 -15.62 -1.13 -19.75
CA ASP A 613 -14.73 -0.58 -20.78
C ASP A 613 -14.55 -1.50 -22.01
N ALA A 614 -14.65 -2.83 -21.83
CA ALA A 614 -14.44 -3.82 -22.91
C ALA A 614 -15.40 -5.02 -22.81
N HIS A 615 -15.46 -5.88 -23.83
CA HIS A 615 -16.17 -7.17 -23.74
C HIS A 615 -15.53 -8.14 -22.75
N PHE A 616 -14.21 -8.04 -22.59
CA PHE A 616 -13.46 -8.73 -21.54
C PHE A 616 -12.37 -7.82 -20.97
N VAL A 617 -12.21 -7.84 -19.65
CA VAL A 617 -11.17 -7.09 -18.93
C VAL A 617 -10.50 -8.06 -17.98
N ASP A 618 -9.20 -8.28 -18.12
CA ASP A 618 -8.41 -9.09 -17.19
C ASP A 618 -7.29 -8.28 -16.56
N VAL A 619 -7.12 -8.41 -15.25
CA VAL A 619 -6.24 -7.57 -14.45
C VAL A 619 -5.23 -8.43 -13.71
N MET A 620 -3.95 -8.06 -13.76
CA MET A 620 -2.88 -8.74 -13.03
C MET A 620 -2.31 -7.81 -11.96
N HIS A 621 -2.44 -8.19 -10.70
CA HIS A 621 -2.02 -7.44 -9.52
C HIS A 621 -0.70 -7.99 -8.97
N THR A 622 0.33 -7.15 -8.84
CA THR A 622 1.65 -7.53 -8.27
C THR A 622 2.17 -6.62 -7.17
N GLY A 623 1.80 -5.33 -7.16
CA GLY A 623 2.12 -4.31 -6.16
C GLY A 623 0.87 -3.57 -5.63
N ALA A 624 -0.25 -4.29 -5.52
CA ALA A 624 -1.56 -3.79 -5.10
C ALA A 624 -1.54 -3.11 -3.72
N GLY A 625 -2.25 -1.98 -3.61
CA GLY A 625 -2.34 -1.15 -2.40
C GLY A 625 -1.15 -0.24 -2.13
N ILE A 626 -0.13 -0.29 -2.99
CA ILE A 626 1.12 0.43 -2.78
C ILE A 626 1.42 1.29 -3.99
N LEU A 627 1.57 0.67 -5.16
CA LEU A 627 1.63 1.38 -6.45
C LEU A 627 0.51 0.90 -7.39
N GLY A 628 0.06 -0.36 -7.27
CA GLY A 628 -1.10 -0.93 -7.97
C GLY A 628 -2.42 -0.79 -7.18
N GLN A 629 -3.57 -0.92 -7.84
CA GLN A 629 -4.92 -0.87 -7.25
C GLN A 629 -5.25 -2.18 -6.51
N TRP A 630 -5.97 -2.12 -5.39
CA TRP A 630 -6.41 -3.33 -4.65
C TRP A 630 -7.77 -3.89 -5.09
N HIS A 631 -8.55 -3.11 -5.85
CA HIS A 631 -9.92 -3.46 -6.19
C HIS A 631 -9.99 -4.41 -7.38
N SER A 632 -11.04 -5.22 -7.43
CA SER A 632 -11.38 -6.01 -8.60
C SER A 632 -11.99 -5.08 -9.65
N SER A 633 -11.15 -4.60 -10.58
CA SER A 633 -11.55 -3.77 -11.72
C SER A 633 -11.85 -4.61 -12.98
N GLY A 634 -11.45 -5.88 -12.97
CA GLY A 634 -11.58 -6.78 -14.11
C GLY A 634 -12.89 -7.55 -14.13
N HIS A 635 -13.17 -8.15 -15.28
CA HIS A 635 -14.03 -9.33 -15.32
C HIS A 635 -13.35 -10.48 -14.58
N ALA A 636 -12.03 -10.63 -14.74
CA ALA A 636 -11.18 -11.55 -13.96
C ALA A 636 -9.96 -10.79 -13.39
N ASP A 637 -9.72 -10.93 -12.09
CA ASP A 637 -8.60 -10.29 -11.39
C ASP A 637 -7.64 -11.35 -10.84
N PHE A 638 -6.35 -11.19 -11.10
CA PHE A 638 -5.30 -12.16 -10.78
C PHE A 638 -4.30 -11.59 -9.78
N TYR A 639 -4.37 -12.06 -8.53
CA TYR A 639 -3.50 -11.63 -7.45
C TYR A 639 -2.26 -12.53 -7.36
N VAL A 640 -1.16 -12.07 -7.94
CA VAL A 640 0.07 -12.85 -8.06
C VAL A 640 0.81 -12.86 -6.74
N ASN A 641 1.04 -14.04 -6.17
CA ASN A 641 1.62 -14.27 -4.83
C ASN A 641 0.87 -13.51 -3.69
N GLY A 642 -0.43 -13.24 -3.89
CA GLY A 642 -1.24 -12.42 -2.98
C GLY A 642 -1.31 -10.93 -3.34
N GLY A 643 -0.82 -10.54 -4.51
CA GLY A 643 -1.03 -9.22 -5.12
C GLY A 643 -0.11 -8.10 -4.63
N THR A 644 0.62 -8.28 -3.53
CA THR A 644 1.41 -7.21 -2.86
C THR A 644 2.92 -7.39 -2.91
N ARG A 645 3.40 -8.64 -2.95
CA ARG A 645 4.80 -8.96 -2.68
C ARG A 645 5.24 -10.19 -3.46
N GLN A 646 6.25 -10.00 -4.29
CA GLN A 646 6.74 -10.99 -5.23
C GLN A 646 8.01 -11.66 -4.69
N PRO A 647 8.13 -13.00 -4.75
CA PRO A 647 9.29 -13.72 -4.21
C PRO A 647 10.63 -13.25 -4.77
N ALA A 648 10.63 -12.72 -6.01
CA ALA A 648 11.79 -12.20 -6.71
C ALA A 648 12.32 -10.84 -6.20
N CYS A 649 11.55 -10.11 -5.37
CA CYS A 649 11.88 -8.75 -4.92
C CYS A 649 12.40 -8.69 -3.46
N VAL A 650 12.41 -9.83 -2.77
CA VAL A 650 12.88 -9.96 -1.40
C VAL A 650 14.40 -9.78 -1.34
N GLY A 651 14.86 -8.75 -0.63
CA GLY A 651 16.28 -8.42 -0.47
C GLY A 651 16.76 -7.15 -1.17
N SER A 652 15.84 -6.36 -1.75
CA SER A 652 16.16 -5.03 -2.29
C SER A 652 16.68 -4.09 -1.19
N ALA A 653 17.59 -3.16 -1.53
CA ALA A 653 18.31 -2.35 -0.55
C ALA A 653 17.44 -1.27 0.13
N THR A 654 16.33 -0.87 -0.49
CA THR A 654 15.34 0.03 0.11
C THR A 654 13.91 -0.49 -0.06
N LEU A 655 13.00 0.03 0.77
CA LEU A 655 11.58 -0.25 0.62
C LEU A 655 11.06 0.22 -0.74
N PHE A 656 11.34 1.45 -1.16
CA PHE A 656 10.93 1.94 -2.49
C PHE A 656 11.40 1.04 -3.65
N GLN A 657 12.63 0.51 -3.60
CA GLN A 657 13.10 -0.47 -4.59
C GLN A 657 12.32 -1.80 -4.53
N THR A 658 11.94 -2.26 -3.33
CA THR A 658 11.09 -3.45 -3.16
C THR A 658 9.72 -3.20 -3.80
N LEU A 659 9.09 -2.06 -3.52
CA LEU A 659 7.77 -1.69 -4.03
C LEU A 659 7.75 -1.48 -5.55
N ALA A 660 8.77 -0.80 -6.09
CA ALA A 660 8.95 -0.64 -7.53
C ALA A 660 9.27 -1.97 -8.21
N CYS A 661 10.01 -2.87 -7.57
CA CYS A 661 10.19 -4.23 -8.05
C CYS A 661 8.86 -4.99 -8.08
N ASP A 662 8.11 -5.01 -6.97
CA ASP A 662 6.81 -5.69 -6.87
C ASP A 662 5.85 -5.17 -7.96
N HIS A 663 5.78 -3.85 -8.18
CA HIS A 663 4.97 -3.20 -9.24
C HIS A 663 5.44 -3.43 -10.69
N THR A 664 6.71 -3.76 -10.90
CA THR A 664 7.24 -4.04 -12.25
C THR A 664 7.17 -5.53 -12.61
N LYS A 665 7.05 -6.43 -11.62
CA LYS A 665 7.04 -7.88 -11.84
C LYS A 665 5.84 -8.39 -12.65
N VAL A 666 4.74 -7.65 -12.75
CA VAL A 666 3.66 -8.01 -13.68
C VAL A 666 4.15 -8.21 -15.12
N THR A 667 5.16 -7.44 -15.54
CA THR A 667 5.63 -7.42 -16.92
C THR A 667 6.33 -8.74 -17.32
N PRO A 668 7.36 -9.27 -16.62
CA PRO A 668 7.92 -10.58 -16.94
C PRO A 668 6.93 -11.73 -16.75
N TYR A 669 5.95 -11.63 -15.84
CA TYR A 669 4.92 -12.67 -15.70
C TYR A 669 3.99 -12.71 -16.92
N PHE A 670 3.53 -11.57 -17.42
CA PHE A 670 2.71 -11.53 -18.63
C PHE A 670 3.51 -11.89 -19.89
N ILE A 671 4.76 -11.43 -20.01
CA ILE A 671 5.69 -11.83 -21.08
C ILE A 671 5.87 -13.35 -21.12
N GLU A 672 6.16 -13.98 -19.98
CA GLU A 672 6.25 -15.44 -19.90
C GLU A 672 4.90 -16.10 -20.21
N SER A 673 3.76 -15.50 -19.85
CA SER A 673 2.42 -16.06 -20.14
C SER A 673 2.15 -16.22 -21.65
N ILE A 674 2.74 -15.39 -22.50
CA ILE A 674 2.61 -15.47 -23.97
C ILE A 674 3.26 -16.77 -24.49
N THR A 675 4.46 -17.08 -23.99
CA THR A 675 5.32 -18.16 -24.50
C THR A 675 5.28 -19.46 -23.67
N SER A 676 4.70 -19.43 -22.46
CA SER A 676 4.80 -20.54 -21.50
C SER A 676 3.95 -21.74 -21.89
N THR A 677 4.61 -22.88 -22.11
CA THR A 677 3.96 -24.20 -22.24
C THR A 677 3.51 -24.79 -20.90
N ARG A 678 3.92 -24.19 -19.77
CA ARG A 678 3.48 -24.59 -18.43
C ARG A 678 2.19 -23.89 -18.00
N GLY A 679 2.07 -22.60 -18.31
CA GLY A 679 0.93 -21.77 -17.92
C GLY A 679 0.95 -21.32 -16.45
N PHE A 680 0.37 -20.14 -16.22
CA PHE A 680 0.13 -19.59 -14.88
C PHE A 680 -1.29 -19.94 -14.44
N TYR A 681 -1.47 -21.10 -13.82
CA TYR A 681 -2.78 -21.53 -13.34
C TYR A 681 -3.13 -20.84 -12.02
N ALA A 682 -4.23 -20.09 -12.04
CA ALA A 682 -4.76 -19.34 -10.91
C ALA A 682 -6.06 -19.96 -10.42
N GLY A 683 -6.18 -20.15 -9.10
CA GLY A 683 -7.35 -20.73 -8.46
C GLY A 683 -8.29 -19.64 -7.90
N PRO A 684 -9.61 -19.73 -8.08
CA PRO A 684 -10.55 -18.75 -7.54
C PRO A 684 -10.55 -18.74 -6.02
N CYS A 685 -10.73 -17.56 -5.43
CA CYS A 685 -10.78 -17.38 -3.98
C CYS A 685 -11.57 -16.10 -3.65
N PRO A 686 -12.53 -16.10 -2.70
CA PRO A 686 -13.46 -14.99 -2.53
C PRO A 686 -12.80 -13.63 -2.31
N ASN A 687 -11.73 -13.58 -1.51
CA ASN A 687 -10.98 -12.36 -1.19
C ASN A 687 -9.57 -12.66 -0.67
N LEU A 688 -8.75 -11.61 -0.57
CA LEU A 688 -7.37 -11.70 -0.09
C LEU A 688 -7.27 -12.35 1.29
N PHE A 689 -8.19 -12.03 2.21
CA PHE A 689 -8.15 -12.59 3.56
C PHE A 689 -8.30 -14.12 3.52
N THR A 690 -9.26 -14.65 2.75
CA THR A 690 -9.43 -16.10 2.55
C THR A 690 -8.21 -16.77 1.90
N TYR A 691 -7.52 -16.08 0.97
CA TYR A 691 -6.25 -16.54 0.40
C TYR A 691 -5.13 -16.55 1.45
N LEU A 692 -4.92 -15.45 2.16
CA LEU A 692 -3.87 -15.28 3.16
C LEU A 692 -4.04 -16.23 4.36
N ILE A 693 -5.28 -16.65 4.68
CA ILE A 693 -5.53 -17.67 5.70
C ILE A 693 -5.45 -19.12 5.16
N GLY A 694 -5.27 -19.31 3.84
CA GLY A 694 -5.12 -20.61 3.20
C GLY A 694 -6.41 -21.43 3.17
N TRP A 695 -7.56 -20.77 3.08
CA TRP A 695 -8.91 -21.36 3.12
C TRP A 695 -9.57 -21.48 1.74
N CYS A 696 -8.77 -21.33 0.68
CA CYS A 696 -9.22 -21.50 -0.68
C CYS A 696 -8.70 -22.82 -1.24
N GLU A 697 -9.62 -23.77 -1.41
CA GLU A 697 -9.38 -25.11 -1.97
C GLU A 697 -10.17 -25.27 -3.28
N PRO A 698 -9.80 -24.53 -4.35
CA PRO A 698 -10.48 -24.63 -5.64
C PRO A 698 -10.24 -26.00 -6.29
N LYS A 699 -11.27 -26.52 -6.96
CA LYS A 699 -11.22 -27.79 -7.68
C LYS A 699 -10.35 -27.67 -8.93
N ASP A 700 -9.79 -28.78 -9.40
CA ASP A 700 -9.02 -28.86 -10.65
C ASP A 700 -9.72 -28.20 -11.85
N SER A 701 -11.06 -28.30 -11.93
CA SER A 701 -11.89 -27.71 -13.00
C SER A 701 -12.16 -26.21 -12.87
N GLU A 702 -11.81 -25.60 -11.73
CA GLU A 702 -12.09 -24.19 -11.41
C GLU A 702 -10.85 -23.29 -11.65
N TYR A 703 -9.67 -23.88 -11.88
CA TYR A 703 -8.46 -23.14 -12.26
C TYR A 703 -8.55 -22.58 -13.67
N VAL A 704 -8.08 -21.35 -13.85
CA VAL A 704 -7.97 -20.69 -15.16
C VAL A 704 -6.52 -20.24 -15.40
N LEU A 705 -6.15 -20.03 -16.67
CA LEU A 705 -4.87 -19.44 -17.01
C LEU A 705 -4.91 -17.91 -16.83
N MET A 706 -3.90 -17.37 -16.15
CA MET A 706 -3.59 -15.94 -16.12
C MET A 706 -2.75 -15.55 -17.34
N GLY A 707 -2.99 -14.35 -17.88
CA GLY A 707 -2.19 -13.74 -18.94
C GLY A 707 -2.79 -13.92 -20.34
N GLU A 708 -1.95 -13.99 -21.38
CA GLU A 708 -2.40 -13.98 -22.80
C GLU A 708 -3.50 -15.02 -23.06
N HIS A 709 -3.30 -16.26 -22.59
CA HIS A 709 -4.22 -17.39 -22.82
C HIS A 709 -5.40 -17.45 -21.84
N CYS A 710 -5.73 -16.35 -21.17
CA CYS A 710 -6.89 -16.26 -20.27
C CYS A 710 -8.21 -16.45 -21.04
N SER A 711 -9.11 -17.26 -20.49
CA SER A 711 -10.45 -17.46 -21.03
C SER A 711 -11.29 -16.20 -20.85
N HIS A 712 -11.90 -15.70 -21.93
CA HIS A 712 -12.84 -14.57 -21.89
C HIS A 712 -14.11 -14.86 -21.05
N LYS A 713 -14.30 -16.11 -20.60
CA LYS A 713 -15.37 -16.54 -19.67
C LYS A 713 -14.94 -16.54 -18.19
N ALA A 714 -13.66 -16.33 -17.86
CA ALA A 714 -13.19 -16.26 -16.48
C ALA A 714 -13.88 -15.09 -15.75
N ARG A 715 -14.32 -15.28 -14.50
CA ARG A 715 -15.02 -14.26 -13.72
C ARG A 715 -14.64 -14.29 -12.25
N GLY A 716 -14.31 -13.13 -11.68
CA GLY A 716 -14.00 -12.93 -10.26
C GLY A 716 -12.51 -12.96 -9.91
N ASN A 717 -12.22 -13.13 -8.63
CA ASN A 717 -10.87 -13.06 -8.06
C ASN A 717 -10.17 -14.43 -8.09
N TYR A 718 -8.97 -14.46 -8.69
CA TYR A 718 -8.10 -15.62 -8.82
C TYR A 718 -6.72 -15.34 -8.22
N TYR A 719 -6.08 -16.38 -7.69
CA TYR A 719 -4.78 -16.28 -7.02
C TYR A 719 -3.82 -17.32 -7.60
N VAL A 720 -2.59 -16.88 -7.87
CA VAL A 720 -1.53 -17.70 -8.47
C VAL A 720 -0.25 -17.57 -7.65
N THR A 721 0.54 -18.63 -7.60
CA THR A 721 1.89 -18.58 -7.01
C THR A 721 2.95 -18.78 -8.09
N THR A 722 4.08 -18.09 -7.97
CA THR A 722 5.17 -18.14 -8.96
C THR A 722 6.48 -18.56 -8.31
N ASN A 723 7.43 -19.00 -9.13
CA ASN A 723 8.83 -19.11 -8.68
C ASN A 723 9.44 -17.71 -8.45
N ALA A 724 10.56 -17.63 -7.73
CA ALA A 724 11.33 -16.39 -7.55
C ALA A 724 12.25 -16.05 -8.74
N LYS A 725 12.44 -16.97 -9.68
CA LYS A 725 13.25 -16.81 -10.90
C LYS A 725 12.53 -17.46 -12.08
N ALA A 726 12.85 -17.03 -13.29
CA ALA A 726 12.33 -17.63 -14.52
C ALA A 726 12.79 -19.11 -14.66
N PRO A 727 11.95 -20.01 -15.19
CA PRO A 727 10.54 -19.81 -15.53
C PRO A 727 9.69 -19.61 -14.26
N PHE A 728 8.94 -18.51 -14.22
CA PHE A 728 8.08 -18.12 -13.10
C PHE A 728 6.84 -19.00 -13.01
N ALA A 729 6.35 -19.52 -14.14
CA ALA A 729 5.20 -20.40 -14.24
C ALA A 729 5.49 -21.77 -13.61
N ARG A 730 4.72 -22.10 -12.56
CA ARG A 730 4.78 -23.39 -11.86
C ARG A 730 4.07 -24.53 -12.63
N GLY A 731 3.16 -24.20 -13.55
CA GLY A 731 2.29 -25.15 -14.21
C GLY A 731 1.03 -25.48 -13.41
N PHE A 732 0.27 -26.47 -13.87
CA PHE A 732 -0.97 -26.89 -13.20
C PHE A 732 -0.68 -27.52 -11.82
N PRO A 733 -1.35 -27.12 -10.74
CA PRO A 733 -1.09 -27.69 -9.39
C PRO A 733 -1.48 -29.17 -9.22
N GLY A 734 -2.19 -29.77 -10.18
CA GLY A 734 -2.79 -31.10 -10.05
C GLY A 734 -1.87 -32.28 -10.38
N LYS A 735 -1.99 -33.33 -9.53
CA LYS A 735 -1.41 -34.70 -9.65
C LYS A 735 0.12 -34.85 -9.50
N GLY A 736 0.65 -34.36 -8.39
CA GLY A 736 1.92 -34.81 -7.79
C GLY A 736 1.76 -35.34 -6.35
N ARG A 737 1.12 -36.50 -6.13
CA ARG A 737 0.93 -37.08 -4.79
C ARG A 737 2.14 -37.90 -4.30
N ALA A 738 3.28 -37.25 -4.14
CA ALA A 738 4.43 -37.80 -3.42
C ALA A 738 4.77 -36.89 -2.22
N ASN A 739 4.95 -37.47 -1.04
CA ASN A 739 5.35 -36.82 0.23
C ASN A 739 4.28 -36.04 1.03
N GLY A 740 3.01 -36.01 0.60
CA GLY A 740 1.89 -35.64 1.49
C GLY A 740 1.72 -34.16 1.85
N GLU A 741 2.56 -33.26 1.32
CA GLU A 741 2.39 -31.82 1.47
C GLU A 741 1.49 -31.22 0.37
N TYR A 742 0.57 -30.34 0.78
CA TYR A 742 -0.45 -29.76 -0.09
C TYR A 742 0.07 -28.50 -0.82
N GLN A 743 0.60 -28.66 -2.05
CA GLN A 743 0.97 -27.54 -2.93
C GLN A 743 -0.25 -26.92 -3.66
N GLY A 744 -1.35 -26.69 -2.95
CA GLY A 744 -2.47 -25.90 -3.47
C GLY A 744 -2.14 -24.40 -3.49
N VAL A 745 -3.17 -23.56 -3.41
CA VAL A 745 -3.06 -22.11 -3.29
C VAL A 745 -2.62 -21.73 -1.84
N ARG A 746 -1.46 -22.25 -1.42
CA ARG A 746 -0.79 -21.98 -0.15
C ARG A 746 0.58 -21.34 -0.42
N ARG A 747 0.99 -20.49 0.53
CA ARG A 747 2.21 -19.67 0.46
C ARG A 747 3.49 -20.50 0.57
#